data_AF-A0A1I6PG03-F1
#
_entry.id   AF-A0A1I6PG03-F1
#
_cell.length_a   1.000
_cell.length_b   1.000
_cell.length_c   1.000
_cell.angle_alpha   90.00
_cell.angle_beta   90.00
_cell.angle_gamma   90.00
#
_symmetry.space_group_name_H-M   'P 1'
#
loop_
_entity.id
_entity.type
_entity.pdbx_description
1 polymer ?
#
loop_
_entity_poly.entity_id
_entity_poly.type
_entity_poly.pdbx_seq_one_letter_code
_entity_poly.pdbx_strand_id
1 'polypeptide(L)'
;MSRSGQPTAPRAVPALYRCEITHLRRSPLRHRVRHRTYLWLIDPAAPPRLPRALRPLARFDPRDHFDGTAPTLAAGLERFLRSRLESPPDGPVLMLTHARVLGYVFNPLTLYWCHHRDGSPGCVVAEVHNTYGKRHLYLLQPDATGAAHTAKDFPVSPFFPVAGGYRMRLPLPGERLRLTVTLEQPGQRPFTAAVTGTRSTAGPLPLLRAAARHPLSTLAVSAAIRAHGIALYLRGLPVRRHEPPAAPPPAAATAPLPSSAQSPAKQRTMRQITPPRPLPADPARWEGVATVPAASRPRTALTERLVRRAVARMPLRVVTPAGPLPGPGGPRIDLHDPDAFYRRLGTGGTIGFGESYLAGEWDAPDLVAALTVLAGHTGTLVPAPLQRLRRLWAPRQPATQHNAPDAARENIRRHYDLSNDLFALFLDDTLTYSAALFRSLPARREHLADAQHRKIDRLLDLADVGPGTRLLEIGTGWGELALRAARRGARVDTLTLSAAQRDLAEQRIREAGAADRVTVRLQDYRELADGPAGRYDAVVSVEMIEAVGVRGWPGYFRTLDRVLAPGGRIALQAITMPHERMLASHTTHTWIQKYVFPGGQLPSTRAIAEAVARHTSLRVTRREPYGPHYAETLRLWRERFTEQAAAVTGLGFDATFRRMWTFYLAYCEAGFRSGYLDVQQLLLTKGTPA
;
A
#
# COMPACT_ATOMS: atom_id res chain seq x y z
N MET A 1 27.48 -48.12 -34.96
CA MET A 1 26.42 -47.34 -35.63
C MET A 1 25.36 -46.95 -34.61
N SER A 2 25.57 -45.84 -33.90
CA SER A 2 24.62 -45.36 -32.87
C SER A 2 23.68 -44.35 -33.51
N ARG A 3 22.39 -44.71 -33.58
CA ARG A 3 21.32 -43.87 -34.13
C ARG A 3 21.16 -42.60 -33.29
N SER A 4 21.36 -41.48 -33.96
CA SER A 4 20.93 -40.13 -33.59
C SER A 4 19.43 -40.09 -33.30
N GLY A 5 19.04 -39.89 -32.05
CA GLY A 5 17.67 -39.57 -31.68
C GLY A 5 17.41 -38.07 -31.85
N GLN A 6 16.71 -37.68 -32.92
CA GLN A 6 16.08 -36.38 -33.05
C GLN A 6 15.16 -36.09 -31.83
N PRO A 7 15.02 -34.85 -31.37
CA PRO A 7 13.99 -34.50 -30.40
C PRO A 7 12.62 -34.62 -31.08
N THR A 8 11.84 -35.62 -30.68
CA THR A 8 10.46 -35.84 -31.12
C THR A 8 9.51 -34.79 -30.53
N ALA A 9 8.51 -34.41 -31.32
CA ALA A 9 7.42 -33.45 -31.14
C ALA A 9 6.90 -33.18 -29.69
N PRO A 10 6.29 -31.99 -29.42
CA PRO A 10 5.82 -31.60 -28.10
C PRO A 10 4.80 -32.61 -27.53
N ARG A 11 5.17 -33.30 -26.44
CA ARG A 11 4.32 -34.27 -25.73
C ARG A 11 3.07 -33.62 -25.14
N ALA A 12 1.92 -34.32 -25.27
CA ALA A 12 0.58 -33.94 -24.82
C ALA A 12 0.53 -33.17 -23.49
N VAL A 13 0.13 -31.90 -23.56
CA VAL A 13 -0.32 -31.07 -22.43
C VAL A 13 -1.85 -31.15 -22.32
N PRO A 14 -2.46 -31.01 -21.14
CA PRO A 14 -1.85 -30.71 -19.84
C PRO A 14 -1.13 -31.91 -19.19
N ALA A 15 -0.07 -31.63 -18.43
CA ALA A 15 0.64 -32.62 -17.61
C ALA A 15 0.96 -32.06 -16.22
N LEU A 16 1.13 -32.97 -15.26
CA LEU A 16 1.53 -32.66 -13.89
C LEU A 16 2.94 -33.19 -13.64
N TYR A 17 3.82 -32.33 -13.16
CA TYR A 17 5.13 -32.73 -12.64
C TYR A 17 5.07 -32.79 -11.13
N ARG A 18 5.42 -33.95 -10.58
CA ARG A 18 5.68 -34.07 -9.14
C ARG A 18 7.13 -33.66 -8.91
N CYS A 19 7.33 -32.58 -8.17
CA CYS A 19 8.61 -31.89 -8.09
C CYS A 19 9.23 -31.95 -6.69
N GLU A 20 10.56 -32.05 -6.65
CA GLU A 20 11.38 -31.67 -5.50
C GLU A 20 12.17 -30.41 -5.87
N ILE A 21 12.00 -29.35 -5.09
CA ILE A 21 12.73 -28.10 -5.25
C ILE A 21 13.81 -28.06 -4.19
N THR A 22 15.07 -27.94 -4.62
CA THR A 22 16.23 -27.82 -3.76
C THR A 22 16.81 -26.42 -3.87
N HIS A 23 16.95 -25.72 -2.74
CA HIS A 23 17.73 -24.50 -2.63
C HIS A 23 19.05 -24.84 -1.94
N LEU A 24 20.16 -24.70 -2.67
CA LEU A 24 21.51 -24.88 -2.16
C LEU A 24 22.21 -23.53 -2.09
N ARG A 25 22.49 -23.08 -0.86
CA ARG A 25 23.31 -21.92 -0.58
C ARG A 25 24.69 -22.38 -0.16
N ARG A 26 25.73 -21.86 -0.80
CA ARG A 26 27.14 -22.24 -0.55
C ARG A 26 27.91 -21.16 0.21
N SER A 27 27.51 -19.89 0.09
CA SER A 27 28.17 -18.72 0.69
C SER A 27 27.15 -17.62 1.01
N PRO A 28 27.35 -16.80 2.06
CA PRO A 28 28.36 -16.94 3.12
C PRO A 28 28.03 -18.01 4.17
N LEU A 29 26.81 -18.57 4.16
CA LEU A 29 26.42 -19.71 5.00
C LEU A 29 26.01 -20.88 4.12
N ARG A 30 26.59 -22.06 4.38
CA ARG A 30 26.19 -23.31 3.73
C ARG A 30 24.84 -23.74 4.30
N HIS A 31 23.83 -23.82 3.43
CA HIS A 31 22.51 -24.23 3.83
C HIS A 31 21.78 -24.87 2.66
N ARG A 32 21.11 -25.99 2.91
CA ARG A 32 20.33 -26.72 1.91
C ARG A 32 18.92 -26.92 2.43
N VAL A 33 17.94 -26.53 1.63
CA VAL A 33 16.53 -26.84 1.88
C VAL A 33 15.96 -27.57 0.69
N ARG A 34 15.11 -28.55 0.99
CA ARG A 34 14.32 -29.27 0.00
C ARG A 34 12.85 -29.23 0.39
N HIS A 35 11.99 -29.04 -0.59
CA HIS A 35 10.55 -29.18 -0.40
C HIS A 35 9.93 -29.82 -1.62
N ARG A 36 8.84 -30.55 -1.40
CA ARG A 36 8.10 -31.25 -2.45
C ARG A 36 6.84 -30.48 -2.81
N THR A 37 6.56 -30.42 -4.10
CA THR A 37 5.38 -29.74 -4.64
C THR A 37 5.01 -30.37 -5.98
N TYR A 38 4.09 -29.76 -6.71
CA TYR A 38 3.80 -30.13 -8.09
C TYR A 38 3.62 -28.88 -8.96
N LEU A 39 3.99 -29.02 -10.23
CA LEU A 39 3.88 -27.98 -11.27
C LEU A 39 3.00 -28.49 -12.41
N TRP A 40 2.36 -27.56 -13.10
CA TRP A 40 1.55 -27.83 -14.28
C TRP A 40 2.34 -27.45 -15.53
N LEU A 41 2.37 -28.36 -16.50
CA LEU A 41 2.79 -28.06 -17.86
C LEU A 41 1.54 -27.96 -18.73
N ILE A 42 1.29 -26.78 -19.28
CA ILE A 42 0.08 -26.46 -20.05
C ILE A 42 0.41 -25.70 -21.34
N ASP A 43 -0.56 -25.61 -22.23
CA ASP A 43 -0.58 -24.62 -23.30
C ASP A 43 -1.22 -23.32 -22.75
N PRO A 44 -0.52 -22.17 -22.77
CA PRO A 44 -1.09 -20.90 -22.30
C PRO A 44 -2.22 -20.36 -23.18
N ALA A 45 -2.35 -20.80 -24.44
CA ALA A 45 -3.47 -20.48 -25.32
C ALA A 45 -4.72 -21.29 -24.98
N ALA A 46 -4.54 -22.51 -24.45
CA ALA A 46 -5.61 -23.42 -24.08
C ALA A 46 -5.43 -24.01 -22.66
N PRO A 47 -5.48 -23.18 -21.59
CA PRO A 47 -5.32 -23.66 -20.23
C PRO A 47 -6.43 -24.65 -19.87
N PRO A 48 -6.13 -25.72 -19.09
CA PRO A 48 -7.06 -26.79 -18.83
C PRO A 48 -8.27 -26.30 -18.01
N ARG A 49 -9.47 -26.66 -18.46
CA ARG A 49 -10.73 -26.32 -17.78
C ARG A 49 -11.19 -27.47 -16.91
N LEU A 50 -11.09 -27.32 -15.59
CA LEU A 50 -11.50 -28.35 -14.65
C LEU A 50 -13.01 -28.34 -14.34
N PRO A 51 -13.60 -29.52 -14.04
CA PRO A 51 -14.96 -29.63 -13.51
C PRO A 51 -15.15 -28.75 -12.27
N ARG A 52 -16.37 -28.23 -12.04
CA ARG A 52 -16.66 -27.26 -10.97
C ARG A 52 -16.14 -27.69 -9.59
N ALA A 53 -16.27 -28.97 -9.24
CA ALA A 53 -15.80 -29.53 -7.98
C ALA A 53 -14.27 -29.49 -7.81
N LEU A 54 -13.50 -29.50 -8.89
CA LEU A 54 -12.02 -29.51 -8.86
C LEU A 54 -11.40 -28.13 -9.12
N ARG A 55 -12.20 -27.13 -9.52
CA ARG A 55 -11.72 -25.75 -9.73
C ARG A 55 -11.02 -25.13 -8.52
N PRO A 56 -11.42 -25.40 -7.27
CA PRO A 56 -10.66 -24.92 -6.12
C PRO A 56 -9.25 -25.51 -6.03
N LEU A 57 -8.97 -26.64 -6.69
CA LEU A 57 -7.66 -27.30 -6.62
C LEU A 57 -6.67 -26.83 -7.69
N ALA A 58 -7.15 -26.27 -8.80
CA ALA A 58 -6.29 -25.65 -9.80
C ALA A 58 -7.10 -24.70 -10.69
N ARG A 59 -6.62 -23.45 -10.80
CA ARG A 59 -7.09 -22.46 -11.76
C ARG A 59 -5.90 -21.69 -12.32
N PHE A 60 -5.95 -21.38 -13.61
CA PHE A 60 -4.96 -20.57 -14.31
C PHE A 60 -5.60 -19.23 -14.63
N ASP A 61 -5.01 -18.15 -14.13
CA ASP A 61 -5.57 -16.81 -14.24
C ASP A 61 -4.50 -15.88 -14.84
N PRO A 62 -4.80 -15.18 -15.95
CA PRO A 62 -3.85 -14.24 -16.57
C PRO A 62 -3.34 -13.16 -15.61
N ARG A 63 -4.12 -12.81 -14.59
CA ARG A 63 -3.74 -11.82 -13.55
C ARG A 63 -2.49 -12.23 -12.78
N ASP A 64 -2.23 -13.53 -12.67
CA ASP A 64 -1.07 -14.09 -11.95
C ASP A 64 0.24 -14.00 -12.73
N HIS A 65 0.21 -13.48 -13.97
CA HIS A 65 1.34 -13.48 -14.89
C HIS A 65 1.52 -12.10 -15.57
N PHE A 66 2.75 -11.82 -16.03
CA PHE A 66 3.16 -10.62 -16.76
C PHE A 66 2.94 -9.29 -16.02
N ASP A 67 2.03 -8.45 -16.49
CA ASP A 67 1.57 -7.24 -15.82
C ASP A 67 0.15 -7.41 -15.24
N GLY A 68 -0.45 -8.60 -15.42
CA GLY A 68 -1.77 -8.97 -14.95
C GLY A 68 -2.93 -8.30 -15.70
N THR A 69 -2.63 -7.57 -16.78
CA THR A 69 -3.61 -6.81 -17.56
C THR A 69 -4.03 -7.51 -18.85
N ALA A 70 -3.28 -8.53 -19.28
CA ALA A 70 -3.59 -9.26 -20.50
C ALA A 70 -4.86 -10.13 -20.32
N PRO A 71 -5.74 -10.19 -21.35
CA PRO A 71 -6.99 -10.95 -21.27
C PRO A 71 -6.77 -12.47 -21.22
N THR A 72 -5.62 -12.96 -21.70
CA THR A 72 -5.22 -14.37 -21.68
C THR A 72 -3.73 -14.50 -21.37
N LEU A 73 -3.29 -15.69 -20.94
CA LEU A 73 -1.87 -15.98 -20.71
C LEU A 73 -1.06 -15.85 -22.01
N ALA A 74 -1.61 -16.34 -23.13
CA ALA A 74 -1.01 -16.20 -24.45
C ALA A 74 -0.86 -14.73 -24.87
N ALA A 75 -1.89 -13.90 -24.68
CA ALA A 75 -1.82 -12.47 -25.03
C ALA A 75 -0.78 -11.70 -24.20
N GLY A 76 -0.59 -12.08 -22.93
CA GLY A 76 0.46 -11.50 -22.08
C GLY A 76 1.86 -11.84 -22.58
N LEU A 77 2.07 -13.11 -22.96
CA LEU A 77 3.34 -13.57 -23.53
C LEU A 77 3.62 -12.89 -24.87
N GLU A 78 2.64 -12.85 -25.75
CA GLU A 78 2.74 -12.26 -27.08
C GLU A 78 3.10 -10.76 -27.00
N ARG A 79 2.45 -10.02 -26.09
CA ARG A 79 2.77 -8.61 -25.82
C ARG A 79 4.21 -8.44 -25.35
N PHE A 80 4.66 -9.28 -24.42
CA PHE A 80 6.03 -9.23 -23.92
C PHE A 80 7.04 -9.52 -25.04
N LEU A 81 6.84 -10.58 -25.83
CA LEU A 81 7.73 -10.95 -26.92
C LEU A 81 7.83 -9.86 -27.99
N ARG A 82 6.70 -9.29 -28.43
CA ARG A 82 6.67 -8.17 -29.39
C ARG A 82 7.39 -6.92 -28.89
N SER A 83 7.42 -6.69 -27.58
CA SER A 83 8.13 -5.55 -27.01
C SER A 83 9.66 -5.72 -26.97
N ARG A 84 10.17 -6.94 -27.22
CA ARG A 84 11.58 -7.29 -27.04
C ARG A 84 12.25 -7.88 -28.28
N LEU A 85 11.47 -8.43 -29.21
CA LEU A 85 11.95 -9.09 -30.42
C LEU A 85 11.25 -8.47 -31.63
N GLU A 86 12.02 -8.13 -32.66
CA GLU A 86 11.50 -7.67 -33.95
C GLU A 86 10.68 -8.78 -34.64
N SER A 87 11.17 -10.02 -34.55
CA SER A 87 10.54 -11.23 -35.12
C SER A 87 10.34 -12.29 -34.02
N PRO A 88 9.25 -12.22 -33.24
CA PRO A 88 9.00 -13.17 -32.15
C PRO A 88 8.60 -14.56 -32.69
N PRO A 89 8.93 -15.65 -31.97
CA PRO A 89 8.45 -16.99 -32.34
C PRO A 89 6.92 -17.06 -32.32
N ASP A 90 6.34 -17.68 -33.34
CA ASP A 90 4.90 -17.71 -33.61
C ASP A 90 4.32 -19.13 -33.66
N GLY A 91 5.08 -20.11 -33.15
CA GLY A 91 4.69 -21.51 -33.00
C GLY A 91 4.18 -21.86 -31.58
N PRO A 92 4.11 -23.17 -31.26
CA PRO A 92 3.52 -23.64 -30.02
C PRO A 92 4.35 -23.25 -28.78
N VAL A 93 3.63 -22.97 -27.68
CA VAL A 93 4.23 -22.58 -26.40
C VAL A 93 3.92 -23.62 -25.33
N LEU A 94 4.95 -24.00 -24.57
CA LEU A 94 4.79 -24.80 -23.36
C LEU A 94 5.01 -23.90 -22.14
N MET A 95 4.04 -23.90 -21.22
CA MET A 95 4.10 -23.11 -19.98
C MET A 95 4.17 -24.04 -18.77
N LEU A 96 5.24 -23.91 -17.97
CA LEU A 96 5.38 -24.59 -16.68
C LEU A 96 5.13 -23.62 -15.53
N THR A 97 4.12 -23.90 -14.69
CA THR A 97 3.66 -22.95 -13.65
C THR A 97 2.99 -23.62 -12.45
N HIS A 98 2.85 -22.89 -11.34
CA HIS A 98 1.88 -23.23 -10.29
C HIS A 98 0.47 -22.79 -10.69
N ALA A 99 -0.52 -23.64 -10.41
CA ALA A 99 -1.93 -23.27 -10.48
C ALA A 99 -2.38 -22.62 -9.17
N ARG A 100 -3.44 -21.80 -9.24
CA ARG A 100 -4.12 -21.28 -8.07
C ARG A 100 -4.88 -22.38 -7.34
N VAL A 101 -4.63 -22.49 -6.03
CA VAL A 101 -5.26 -23.45 -5.12
C VAL A 101 -6.01 -22.67 -4.04
N LEU A 102 -7.30 -22.95 -3.88
CA LEU A 102 -8.23 -22.28 -2.95
C LEU A 102 -8.18 -20.75 -3.03
N GLY A 103 -8.06 -20.22 -4.25
CA GLY A 103 -8.04 -18.77 -4.45
C GLY A 103 -6.66 -18.12 -4.25
N TYR A 104 -5.60 -18.88 -3.93
CA TYR A 104 -4.25 -18.36 -3.73
C TYR A 104 -3.20 -19.04 -4.61
N VAL A 105 -2.25 -18.27 -5.13
CA VAL A 105 -1.06 -18.78 -5.80
C VAL A 105 0.16 -18.03 -5.33
N PHE A 106 1.22 -18.76 -5.01
CA PHE A 106 2.57 -18.23 -4.93
C PHE A 106 3.41 -19.02 -5.91
N ASN A 107 3.95 -18.33 -6.91
CA ASN A 107 4.53 -18.94 -8.09
C ASN A 107 5.93 -18.39 -8.36
N PRO A 108 6.98 -18.90 -7.68
CA PRO A 108 8.31 -18.29 -7.71
C PRO A 108 8.93 -18.19 -9.12
N LEU A 109 8.59 -19.13 -10.00
CA LEU A 109 9.13 -19.22 -11.35
C LEU A 109 8.09 -19.80 -12.30
N THR A 110 7.80 -19.08 -13.38
CA THR A 110 7.09 -19.59 -14.56
C THR A 110 8.05 -19.64 -15.75
N LEU A 111 7.97 -20.71 -16.54
CA LEU A 111 8.77 -20.86 -17.75
C LEU A 111 7.85 -21.01 -18.96
N TYR A 112 8.19 -20.29 -20.03
CA TYR A 112 7.55 -20.38 -21.34
C TYR A 112 8.59 -20.81 -22.37
N TRP A 113 8.48 -22.01 -22.92
CA TRP A 113 9.29 -22.44 -24.07
C TRP A 113 8.52 -22.10 -25.35
N CYS A 114 9.04 -21.14 -26.11
CA CYS A 114 8.43 -20.63 -27.34
C CYS A 114 9.14 -21.26 -28.55
N HIS A 115 8.37 -21.79 -29.50
CA HIS A 115 8.89 -22.42 -30.71
C HIS A 115 8.48 -21.62 -31.95
N HIS A 116 9.17 -21.83 -33.06
CA HIS A 116 8.72 -21.38 -34.37
C HIS A 116 7.69 -22.36 -34.95
N ARG A 117 6.98 -21.97 -36.01
CA ARG A 117 5.97 -22.82 -36.67
C ARG A 117 6.51 -24.16 -37.17
N ASP A 118 7.79 -24.19 -37.56
CA ASP A 118 8.47 -25.41 -38.00
C ASP A 118 8.85 -26.35 -36.83
N GLY A 119 8.55 -25.97 -35.59
CA GLY A 119 8.84 -26.73 -34.39
C GLY A 119 10.25 -26.53 -33.83
N SER A 120 11.07 -25.70 -34.48
CA SER A 120 12.40 -25.36 -33.97
C SER A 120 12.30 -24.51 -32.68
N PRO A 121 13.24 -24.68 -31.72
CA PRO A 121 13.25 -23.89 -30.49
C PRO A 121 13.53 -22.41 -30.82
N GLY A 122 12.67 -21.51 -30.35
CA GLY A 122 12.83 -20.06 -30.50
C GLY A 122 13.52 -19.47 -29.29
N CYS A 123 12.76 -19.16 -28.23
CA CYS A 123 13.29 -18.56 -27.00
C CYS A 123 12.60 -19.12 -25.75
N VAL A 124 13.18 -18.84 -24.58
CA VAL A 124 12.57 -19.14 -23.28
C VAL A 124 12.31 -17.86 -22.51
N VAL A 125 11.08 -17.68 -22.02
CA VAL A 125 10.77 -16.59 -21.09
C VAL A 125 10.71 -17.15 -19.67
N ALA A 126 11.50 -16.60 -18.77
CA ALA A 126 11.48 -16.93 -17.35
C ALA A 126 10.87 -15.77 -16.56
N GLU A 127 9.64 -15.96 -16.08
CA GLU A 127 8.97 -15.00 -15.20
C GLU A 127 9.25 -15.37 -13.75
N VAL A 128 10.01 -14.51 -13.06
CA VAL A 128 10.48 -14.72 -11.71
C VAL A 128 9.67 -13.84 -10.75
N HIS A 129 9.10 -14.45 -9.71
CA HIS A 129 8.36 -13.75 -8.67
C HIS A 129 9.16 -13.73 -7.37
N ASN A 130 9.06 -12.63 -6.62
CA ASN A 130 9.61 -12.56 -5.28
C ASN A 130 8.50 -12.66 -4.22
N THR A 131 8.91 -12.86 -2.96
CA THR A 131 7.99 -12.91 -1.81
C THR A 131 7.35 -11.56 -1.46
N TYR A 132 7.72 -10.50 -2.17
CA TYR A 132 7.24 -9.12 -2.01
C TYR A 132 6.17 -8.73 -3.03
N GLY A 133 5.67 -9.69 -3.82
CA GLY A 133 4.60 -9.45 -4.80
C GLY A 133 5.05 -8.75 -6.09
N LYS A 134 6.37 -8.59 -6.30
CA LYS A 134 6.92 -8.11 -7.57
C LYS A 134 7.24 -9.30 -8.48
N ARG A 135 7.33 -9.02 -9.78
CA ARG A 135 7.72 -9.99 -10.82
C ARG A 135 8.62 -9.33 -11.86
N HIS A 136 9.44 -10.15 -12.52
CA HIS A 136 10.32 -9.72 -13.58
C HIS A 136 10.45 -10.83 -14.63
N LEU A 137 10.54 -10.44 -15.90
CA LEU A 137 10.61 -11.36 -17.03
C LEU A 137 12.00 -11.31 -17.65
N TYR A 138 12.67 -12.45 -17.67
CA TYR A 138 13.92 -12.65 -18.40
C TYR A 138 13.61 -13.29 -19.75
N LEU A 139 14.04 -12.64 -20.83
CA LEU A 139 14.07 -13.25 -22.17
C LEU A 139 15.40 -13.97 -22.33
N LEU A 140 15.35 -15.28 -22.56
CA LEU A 140 16.50 -16.16 -22.61
C LEU A 140 16.61 -16.81 -23.99
N GLN A 141 17.84 -16.93 -24.48
CA GLN A 141 18.20 -17.66 -25.69
C GLN A 141 19.05 -18.87 -25.27
N PRO A 142 18.44 -20.04 -24.99
CA PRO A 142 19.20 -21.20 -24.55
C PRO A 142 20.04 -21.80 -25.68
N ASP A 143 21.24 -22.26 -25.36
CA ASP A 143 22.07 -23.05 -26.27
C ASP A 143 21.49 -24.45 -26.53
N ALA A 144 22.17 -25.24 -27.38
CA ALA A 144 21.75 -26.61 -27.71
C ALA A 144 21.66 -27.56 -26.48
N THR A 145 22.25 -27.19 -25.34
CA THR A 145 22.17 -27.94 -24.08
C THR A 145 21.04 -27.47 -23.16
N GLY A 146 20.32 -26.42 -23.58
CA GLY A 146 19.27 -25.73 -22.84
C GLY A 146 19.81 -24.75 -21.80
N ALA A 147 21.06 -24.30 -21.88
CA ALA A 147 21.65 -23.36 -20.95
C ALA A 147 21.59 -21.92 -21.48
N ALA A 148 21.25 -20.96 -20.61
CA ALA A 148 21.21 -19.54 -20.90
C ALA A 148 21.87 -18.73 -19.77
N HIS A 149 22.44 -17.59 -20.13
CA HIS A 149 23.03 -16.64 -19.20
C HIS A 149 22.33 -15.29 -19.32
N THR A 150 22.04 -14.65 -18.18
CA THR A 150 21.46 -13.30 -18.14
C THR A 150 22.01 -12.52 -16.96
N ALA A 151 22.09 -11.20 -17.07
CA ALA A 151 22.31 -10.34 -15.91
C ALA A 151 21.18 -10.55 -14.89
N LYS A 152 21.50 -10.48 -13.61
CA LYS A 152 20.49 -10.48 -12.56
C LYS A 152 20.00 -9.04 -12.39
N ASP A 153 18.75 -8.80 -12.77
CA ASP A 153 18.13 -7.46 -12.69
C ASP A 153 16.97 -7.41 -11.68
N PHE A 154 16.71 -8.53 -10.99
CA PHE A 154 15.57 -8.67 -10.09
C PHE A 154 15.97 -9.17 -8.69
N PRO A 155 15.60 -8.45 -7.62
CA PRO A 155 15.85 -8.88 -6.26
C PRO A 155 14.86 -9.97 -5.81
N VAL A 156 15.35 -11.21 -5.77
CA VAL A 156 14.56 -12.39 -5.35
C VAL A 156 14.80 -12.84 -3.91
N SER A 157 15.86 -12.33 -3.28
CA SER A 157 16.26 -12.70 -1.92
C SER A 157 16.81 -11.50 -1.16
N PRO A 158 16.44 -11.32 0.13
CA PRO A 158 16.99 -10.27 0.98
C PRO A 158 18.47 -10.48 1.33
N PHE A 159 19.05 -11.64 1.01
CA PHE A 159 20.42 -11.99 1.43
C PHE A 159 21.46 -11.93 0.31
N PHE A 160 21.04 -11.57 -0.91
CA PHE A 160 21.94 -11.43 -2.05
C PHE A 160 21.71 -10.09 -2.77
N PRO A 161 22.78 -9.33 -3.07
CA PRO A 161 22.67 -8.13 -3.88
C PRO A 161 22.22 -8.48 -5.30
N VAL A 162 21.75 -7.50 -6.06
CA VAL A 162 21.37 -7.68 -7.47
C VAL A 162 22.60 -7.99 -8.34
N ALA A 163 23.81 -7.63 -7.89
CA ALA A 163 25.08 -7.94 -8.55
C ALA A 163 25.28 -9.44 -8.86
N GLY A 164 25.69 -9.72 -10.10
CA GLY A 164 25.97 -11.04 -10.64
C GLY A 164 25.10 -11.37 -11.86
N GLY A 165 25.16 -12.63 -12.30
CA GLY A 165 24.33 -13.15 -13.37
C GLY A 165 23.63 -14.44 -12.97
N TYR A 166 22.56 -14.78 -13.67
CA TYR A 166 21.97 -16.10 -13.60
C TYR A 166 22.48 -16.97 -14.74
N ARG A 167 22.99 -18.15 -14.38
CA ARG A 167 23.13 -19.27 -15.29
C ARG A 167 21.94 -20.19 -15.11
N MET A 168 21.08 -20.27 -16.12
CA MET A 168 19.87 -21.10 -16.10
C MET A 168 20.04 -22.28 -17.05
N ARG A 169 19.73 -23.49 -16.59
CA ARG A 169 19.63 -24.69 -17.44
C ARG A 169 18.17 -25.12 -17.48
N LEU A 170 17.53 -24.92 -18.62
CA LEU A 170 16.09 -25.00 -18.85
C LEU A 170 15.79 -25.89 -20.07
N PRO A 171 16.18 -27.17 -20.06
CA PRO A 171 15.91 -28.07 -21.18
C PRO A 171 14.40 -28.22 -21.39
N LEU A 172 14.02 -28.55 -22.63
CA LEU A 172 12.63 -28.84 -22.96
C LEU A 172 12.05 -29.93 -22.04
N PRO A 173 10.83 -29.77 -21.51
CA PRO A 173 10.28 -30.66 -20.50
C PRO A 173 9.87 -32.03 -21.09
N GLY A 174 10.61 -33.08 -20.71
CA GLY A 174 10.35 -34.49 -21.08
C GLY A 174 9.72 -35.34 -19.95
N GLU A 175 9.98 -36.66 -19.92
CA GLU A 175 9.52 -37.54 -18.81
C GLU A 175 10.05 -37.09 -17.44
N ARG A 176 11.25 -36.52 -17.43
CA ARG A 176 11.90 -35.97 -16.25
C ARG A 176 12.11 -34.48 -16.45
N LEU A 177 11.72 -33.70 -15.45
CA LEU A 177 12.03 -32.29 -15.35
C LEU A 177 13.35 -32.12 -14.60
N ARG A 178 14.28 -31.33 -15.14
CA ARG A 178 15.54 -30.95 -14.49
C ARG A 178 15.89 -29.52 -14.85
N LEU A 179 15.54 -28.60 -13.95
CA LEU A 179 15.81 -27.17 -14.10
C LEU A 179 16.84 -26.75 -13.06
N THR A 180 17.76 -25.88 -13.44
CA THR A 180 18.73 -25.29 -12.51
C THR A 180 18.83 -23.79 -12.75
N VAL A 181 18.77 -23.00 -11.69
CA VAL A 181 19.06 -21.55 -11.69
C VAL A 181 20.20 -21.31 -10.70
N THR A 182 21.37 -20.97 -11.22
CA THR A 182 22.57 -20.71 -10.44
C THR A 182 22.86 -19.21 -10.47
N LEU A 183 23.01 -18.61 -9.28
CA LEU A 183 23.55 -17.26 -9.15
C LEU A 183 25.07 -17.36 -9.29
N GLU A 184 25.64 -16.69 -10.28
CA GLU A 184 27.08 -16.55 -10.51
C GLU A 184 27.51 -15.13 -10.11
N GLN A 185 28.59 -15.05 -9.33
CA GLN A 185 29.28 -13.82 -8.97
C GLN A 185 30.77 -14.02 -9.25
N PRO A 186 31.60 -12.96 -9.38
CA PRO A 186 33.03 -13.11 -9.64
C PRO A 186 33.68 -14.11 -8.68
N GLY A 187 34.23 -15.21 -9.21
CA GLY A 187 34.92 -16.26 -8.45
C GLY A 187 34.03 -17.21 -7.61
N GLN A 188 32.69 -17.07 -7.59
CA GLN A 188 31.85 -17.90 -6.72
C GLN A 188 30.44 -18.18 -7.26
N ARG A 189 29.86 -19.29 -6.77
CA ARG A 189 28.46 -19.71 -7.02
C ARG A 189 27.71 -19.79 -5.70
N PRO A 190 27.28 -18.65 -5.14
CA PRO A 190 26.77 -18.59 -3.78
C PRO A 190 25.40 -19.26 -3.61
N PHE A 191 24.63 -19.42 -4.70
CA PHE A 191 23.29 -20.00 -4.66
C PHE A 191 22.97 -20.82 -5.91
N THR A 192 22.24 -21.92 -5.71
CA THR A 192 21.68 -22.74 -6.78
C THR A 192 20.30 -23.24 -6.38
N ALA A 193 19.28 -22.90 -7.16
CA ALA A 193 17.98 -23.52 -7.09
C ALA A 193 17.89 -24.62 -8.15
N ALA A 194 17.41 -25.80 -7.77
CA ALA A 194 17.19 -26.92 -8.68
C ALA A 194 15.76 -27.44 -8.52
N VAL A 195 15.08 -27.66 -9.65
CA VAL A 195 13.77 -28.31 -9.70
C VAL A 195 13.92 -29.63 -10.42
N THR A 196 13.66 -30.73 -9.73
CA THR A 196 13.61 -32.06 -10.34
C THR A 196 12.20 -32.60 -10.24
N GLY A 197 11.71 -33.29 -11.27
CA GLY A 197 10.39 -33.88 -11.20
C GLY A 197 10.14 -34.97 -12.21
N THR A 198 9.06 -35.73 -11.98
CA THR A 198 8.59 -36.77 -12.89
C THR A 198 7.23 -36.40 -13.45
N ARG A 199 7.07 -36.59 -14.77
CA ARG A 199 5.83 -36.30 -15.48
C ARG A 199 4.74 -37.31 -15.09
N SER A 200 3.51 -36.83 -15.08
CA SER A 200 2.30 -37.64 -14.98
C SER A 200 1.20 -36.97 -15.81
N THR A 201 0.24 -37.75 -16.29
CA THR A 201 -0.91 -37.22 -17.03
C THR A 201 -1.75 -36.34 -16.11
N ALA A 202 -2.19 -35.19 -16.60
CA ALA A 202 -3.11 -34.36 -15.84
C ALA A 202 -4.54 -34.90 -16.00
N GLY A 203 -5.23 -35.08 -14.88
CA GLY A 203 -6.62 -35.53 -14.85
C GLY A 203 -7.20 -35.45 -13.43
N PRO A 204 -8.51 -35.67 -13.25
CA PRO A 204 -9.18 -35.59 -11.95
C PRO A 204 -8.50 -36.42 -10.85
N LEU A 205 -8.26 -37.70 -11.10
CA LEU A 205 -7.65 -38.61 -10.12
C LEU A 205 -6.17 -38.27 -9.82
N PRO A 206 -5.29 -38.05 -10.83
CA PRO A 206 -3.93 -37.56 -10.58
C PRO A 206 -3.90 -36.24 -9.79
N LEU A 207 -4.79 -35.29 -10.10
CA LEU A 207 -4.88 -34.01 -9.41
C LEU A 207 -5.31 -34.17 -7.94
N LEU A 208 -6.36 -34.97 -7.68
CA LEU A 208 -6.80 -35.26 -6.31
C LEU A 208 -5.69 -35.93 -5.50
N ARG A 209 -4.97 -36.90 -6.08
CA ARG A 209 -3.82 -37.53 -5.44
C ARG A 209 -2.68 -36.53 -5.17
N ALA A 210 -2.41 -35.61 -6.10
CA ALA A 210 -1.41 -34.56 -5.91
C ALA A 210 -1.81 -33.58 -4.81
N ALA A 211 -3.07 -33.14 -4.79
CA ALA A 211 -3.63 -32.24 -3.79
C ALA A 211 -3.68 -32.89 -2.39
N ALA A 212 -4.01 -34.19 -2.29
CA ALA A 212 -4.00 -34.92 -1.02
C ALA A 212 -2.57 -35.10 -0.46
N ARG A 213 -1.58 -35.36 -1.33
CA ARG A 213 -0.17 -35.50 -0.91
C ARG A 213 0.50 -34.17 -0.60
N HIS A 214 0.04 -33.09 -1.21
CA HIS A 214 0.57 -31.74 -1.06
C HIS A 214 -0.58 -30.74 -0.86
N PRO A 215 -1.29 -30.81 0.28
CA PRO A 215 -2.40 -29.91 0.55
C PRO A 215 -1.89 -28.48 0.65
N LEU A 216 -2.66 -27.54 0.09
CA LEU A 216 -2.31 -26.11 0.08
C LEU A 216 -0.90 -25.85 -0.46
N SER A 217 -0.46 -26.60 -1.48
CA SER A 217 0.92 -26.61 -1.98
C SER A 217 1.51 -25.21 -2.22
N THR A 218 0.72 -24.26 -2.73
CA THR A 218 1.15 -22.87 -2.97
C THR A 218 1.37 -22.07 -1.67
N LEU A 219 0.53 -22.27 -0.66
CA LEU A 219 0.73 -21.71 0.68
C LEU A 219 1.91 -22.37 1.39
N ALA A 220 2.05 -23.69 1.27
CA ALA A 220 3.16 -24.45 1.84
C ALA A 220 4.52 -24.01 1.24
N VAL A 221 4.59 -23.76 -0.07
CA VAL A 221 5.79 -23.21 -0.73
C VAL A 221 6.12 -21.80 -0.22
N SER A 222 5.10 -20.92 -0.11
CA SER A 222 5.28 -19.56 0.44
C SER A 222 5.77 -19.61 1.90
N ALA A 223 5.14 -20.43 2.74
CA ALA A 223 5.51 -20.63 4.14
C ALA A 223 6.91 -21.21 4.28
N ALA A 224 7.28 -22.21 3.46
CA ALA A 224 8.61 -22.81 3.48
C ALA A 224 9.70 -21.81 3.09
N ILE A 225 9.46 -20.95 2.08
CA ILE A 225 10.42 -19.91 1.67
C ILE A 225 10.56 -18.84 2.76
N ARG A 226 9.47 -18.44 3.41
CA ARG A 226 9.50 -17.48 4.52
C ARG A 226 10.20 -18.05 5.76
N ALA A 227 9.85 -19.26 6.18
CA ALA A 227 10.48 -19.96 7.29
C ALA A 227 11.99 -20.16 7.05
N HIS A 228 12.38 -20.46 5.81
CA HIS A 228 13.79 -20.54 5.43
C HIS A 228 14.51 -19.19 5.50
N GLY A 229 13.86 -18.12 5.04
CA GLY A 229 14.39 -16.76 5.18
C GLY A 229 14.62 -16.39 6.65
N ILE A 230 13.65 -16.69 7.51
CA ILE A 230 13.75 -16.48 8.97
C ILE A 230 14.89 -17.32 9.56
N ALA A 231 15.00 -18.60 9.22
CA ALA A 231 16.07 -19.48 9.72
C ALA A 231 17.47 -19.00 9.29
N LEU A 232 17.60 -18.45 8.08
CA LEU A 232 18.86 -17.86 7.61
C LEU A 232 19.18 -16.56 8.36
N TYR A 233 18.19 -15.69 8.59
CA TYR A 233 18.35 -14.48 9.37
C TYR A 233 18.77 -14.77 10.82
N LEU A 234 18.09 -15.72 11.49
CA LEU A 234 18.42 -16.16 12.85
C LEU A 234 19.81 -16.81 12.95
N ARG A 235 20.34 -17.36 11.84
CA ARG A 235 21.71 -17.88 11.76
C ARG A 235 22.75 -16.80 11.44
N GLY A 236 22.40 -15.52 11.62
CA GLY A 236 23.32 -14.39 11.51
C GLY A 236 23.57 -13.91 10.08
N LEU A 237 22.70 -14.26 9.13
CA LEU A 237 22.88 -13.85 7.74
C LEU A 237 22.39 -12.41 7.53
N PRO A 238 23.27 -11.46 7.14
CA PRO A 238 22.89 -10.06 7.02
C PRO A 238 21.94 -9.86 5.84
N VAL A 239 20.85 -9.12 6.08
CA VAL A 239 19.95 -8.63 5.04
C VAL A 239 20.67 -7.52 4.28
N ARG A 240 20.83 -7.69 2.97
CA ARG A 240 21.46 -6.72 2.08
C ARG A 240 20.39 -5.78 1.53
N ARG A 241 20.67 -4.47 1.54
CA ARG A 241 19.82 -3.47 0.87
C ARG A 241 19.85 -3.72 -0.65
N HIS A 242 18.70 -3.66 -1.31
CA HIS A 242 18.62 -3.70 -2.77
C HIS A 242 18.77 -2.28 -3.29
N GLU A 243 19.92 -1.97 -3.89
CA GLU A 243 20.10 -0.75 -4.68
C GLU A 243 19.27 -0.87 -5.97
N PRO A 244 18.59 0.19 -6.42
CA PRO A 244 17.96 0.20 -7.74
C PRO A 244 19.03 0.00 -8.83
N PRO A 245 18.72 -0.64 -9.97
CA PRO A 245 19.63 -0.60 -11.12
C PRO A 245 19.90 0.86 -11.48
N ALA A 246 21.15 1.17 -11.81
CA ALA A 246 21.57 2.50 -12.25
C ALA A 246 20.66 2.97 -13.40
N ALA A 247 20.13 4.18 -13.28
CA ALA A 247 19.33 4.79 -14.34
C ALA A 247 20.15 4.81 -15.64
N PRO A 248 19.55 4.50 -16.81
CA PRO A 248 20.22 4.77 -18.07
C PRO A 248 20.58 6.27 -18.12
N PRO A 249 21.72 6.64 -18.73
CA PRO A 249 22.13 8.03 -18.78
C PRO A 249 21.03 8.89 -19.41
N PRO A 250 20.81 10.11 -18.89
CA PRO A 250 19.74 10.98 -19.39
C PRO A 250 19.98 11.26 -20.88
N ALA A 251 18.95 11.05 -21.69
CA ALA A 251 18.91 11.55 -23.05
C ALA A 251 19.11 13.08 -22.99
N ALA A 252 20.03 13.58 -23.82
CA ALA A 252 20.44 14.97 -23.85
C ALA A 252 19.23 15.91 -23.89
N ALA A 253 19.25 16.90 -22.98
CA ALA A 253 18.26 17.95 -22.88
C ALA A 253 18.12 18.68 -24.23
N THR A 254 16.94 18.61 -24.81
CA THR A 254 16.53 19.52 -25.90
C THR A 254 15.97 20.80 -25.27
N ALA A 255 16.43 21.93 -25.80
CA ALA A 255 16.25 23.28 -25.28
C ALA A 255 14.77 23.74 -25.23
N PRO A 256 14.45 24.79 -24.43
CA PRO A 256 13.08 25.29 -24.27
C PRO A 256 12.63 26.09 -25.50
N LEU A 257 11.40 25.85 -25.96
CA LEU A 257 10.73 26.68 -26.97
C LEU A 257 10.12 27.94 -26.31
N PRO A 258 10.09 29.08 -27.04
CA PRO A 258 9.83 30.39 -26.46
C PRO A 258 8.35 30.67 -26.19
N SER A 259 8.15 31.46 -25.14
CA SER A 259 6.94 32.20 -24.78
C SER A 259 6.39 32.98 -25.99
N SER A 260 5.10 32.81 -26.30
CA SER A 260 4.37 33.72 -27.17
C SER A 260 3.14 34.29 -26.47
N ALA A 261 3.25 35.60 -26.24
CA ALA A 261 2.25 36.67 -26.28
C ALA A 261 0.78 36.39 -25.86
N GLN A 262 0.39 37.14 -24.83
CA GLN A 262 -0.98 37.46 -24.46
C GLN A 262 -1.70 38.31 -25.52
N SER A 263 -3.01 38.09 -25.70
CA SER A 263 -3.98 39.09 -26.20
C SER A 263 -5.44 38.59 -26.06
N PRO A 264 -6.46 39.47 -26.05
CA PRO A 264 -7.27 39.69 -24.85
C PRO A 264 -8.68 39.10 -24.86
N ALA A 265 -9.30 39.18 -23.68
CA ALA A 265 -10.62 38.70 -23.32
C ALA A 265 -11.74 39.05 -24.31
N LYS A 266 -12.52 38.03 -24.68
CA LYS A 266 -13.94 38.18 -25.05
C LYS A 266 -14.77 37.36 -24.09
N GLN A 267 -15.56 38.05 -23.28
CA GLN A 267 -16.64 37.51 -22.47
C GLN A 267 -17.56 36.68 -23.37
N ARG A 268 -17.53 35.35 -23.21
CA ARG A 268 -18.54 34.44 -23.75
C ARG A 268 -19.29 33.84 -22.59
N THR A 269 -20.59 34.12 -22.58
CA THR A 269 -21.63 33.64 -21.70
C THR A 269 -21.39 32.19 -21.30
N MET A 270 -21.31 31.96 -19.99
CA MET A 270 -21.00 30.68 -19.36
C MET A 270 -22.15 29.69 -19.61
N ARG A 271 -22.10 28.98 -20.75
CA ARG A 271 -22.87 27.75 -20.93
C ARG A 271 -22.35 26.75 -19.92
N GLN A 272 -23.24 26.22 -19.08
CA GLN A 272 -22.95 25.09 -18.20
C GLN A 272 -22.44 23.92 -19.04
N ILE A 273 -21.12 23.74 -19.06
CA ILE A 273 -20.49 22.53 -19.59
C ILE A 273 -20.58 21.51 -18.46
N THR A 274 -21.53 20.59 -18.56
CA THR A 274 -21.51 19.35 -17.77
C THR A 274 -20.13 18.72 -17.96
N PRO A 275 -19.34 18.47 -16.91
CA PRO A 275 -18.03 17.86 -17.07
C PRO A 275 -18.19 16.49 -17.74
N PRO A 276 -17.28 16.11 -18.66
CA PRO A 276 -17.33 14.79 -19.28
C PRO A 276 -17.27 13.72 -18.20
N ARG A 277 -18.13 12.69 -18.35
CA ARG A 277 -18.21 11.55 -17.42
C ARG A 277 -16.79 10.97 -17.23
N PRO A 278 -16.30 10.78 -16.00
CA PRO A 278 -14.95 10.27 -15.78
C PRO A 278 -14.78 8.91 -16.46
N LEU A 279 -13.57 8.68 -16.99
CA LEU A 279 -13.21 7.39 -17.59
C LEU A 279 -13.44 6.26 -16.57
N PRO A 280 -13.90 5.08 -17.01
CA PRO A 280 -14.14 3.95 -16.12
C PRO A 280 -12.89 3.63 -15.29
N ALA A 281 -13.07 3.41 -13.99
CA ALA A 281 -11.98 3.02 -13.11
C ALA A 281 -11.33 1.70 -13.60
N ASP A 282 -9.99 1.64 -13.60
CA ASP A 282 -9.26 0.43 -13.99
C ASP A 282 -9.62 -0.72 -13.04
N PRO A 283 -10.28 -1.80 -13.51
CA PRO A 283 -10.69 -2.90 -12.66
C PRO A 283 -9.54 -3.68 -12.04
N ALA A 284 -8.32 -3.61 -12.60
CA ALA A 284 -7.14 -4.26 -12.04
C ALA A 284 -6.62 -3.55 -10.78
N ARG A 285 -6.77 -2.21 -10.71
CA ARG A 285 -6.35 -1.37 -9.58
C ARG A 285 -7.48 -1.06 -8.61
N TRP A 286 -8.70 -0.93 -9.13
CA TRP A 286 -9.85 -0.37 -8.42
C TRP A 286 -11.07 -1.30 -8.49
N GLU A 287 -10.92 -2.59 -8.19
CA GLU A 287 -12.01 -3.60 -8.28
C GLU A 287 -13.33 -3.13 -7.62
N GLY A 288 -13.24 -2.59 -6.40
CA GLY A 288 -14.39 -2.09 -5.64
C GLY A 288 -15.05 -0.82 -6.21
N VAL A 289 -14.37 -0.12 -7.12
CA VAL A 289 -14.89 1.07 -7.83
C VAL A 289 -15.38 0.69 -9.22
N ALA A 290 -14.61 -0.12 -9.95
CA ALA A 290 -14.90 -0.50 -11.33
C ALA A 290 -16.15 -1.36 -11.48
N THR A 291 -16.51 -2.13 -10.45
CA THR A 291 -17.70 -2.99 -10.46
C THR A 291 -18.78 -2.44 -9.55
N VAL A 292 -20.01 -2.32 -10.07
CA VAL A 292 -21.17 -1.99 -9.24
C VAL A 292 -21.67 -3.27 -8.57
N PRO A 293 -21.79 -3.31 -7.23
CA PRO A 293 -22.21 -4.51 -6.51
C PRO A 293 -23.55 -5.05 -6.98
N ALA A 294 -23.67 -6.38 -7.02
CA ALA A 294 -24.98 -7.03 -7.15
C ALA A 294 -25.76 -6.82 -5.83
N ALA A 295 -26.89 -6.13 -5.91
CA ALA A 295 -27.79 -5.91 -4.79
C ALA A 295 -29.21 -6.34 -5.18
N SER A 296 -29.96 -6.91 -4.24
CA SER A 296 -31.35 -7.26 -4.48
C SER A 296 -32.20 -5.99 -4.61
N ARG A 297 -33.16 -5.99 -5.56
CA ARG A 297 -34.14 -4.90 -5.74
C ARG A 297 -34.75 -4.39 -4.43
N PRO A 298 -35.21 -5.24 -3.48
CA PRO A 298 -35.76 -4.75 -2.21
C PRO A 298 -34.72 -4.02 -1.35
N ARG A 299 -33.45 -4.45 -1.35
CA ARG A 299 -32.39 -3.75 -0.62
C ARG A 299 -32.15 -2.36 -1.23
N THR A 300 -32.02 -2.28 -2.56
CA THR A 300 -31.82 -1.00 -3.26
C THR A 300 -32.96 -0.03 -2.99
N ALA A 301 -34.22 -0.49 -3.09
CA ALA A 301 -35.40 0.33 -2.81
C ALA A 301 -35.47 0.80 -1.35
N LEU A 302 -35.09 -0.05 -0.38
CA LEU A 302 -35.00 0.35 1.02
C LEU A 302 -33.92 1.41 1.23
N THR A 303 -32.74 1.23 0.64
CA THR A 303 -31.64 2.21 0.70
C THR A 303 -32.06 3.55 0.10
N GLU A 304 -32.71 3.55 -1.05
CA GLU A 304 -33.26 4.75 -1.67
C GLU A 304 -34.24 5.47 -0.73
N ARG A 305 -35.19 4.73 -0.14
CA ARG A 305 -36.17 5.31 0.80
C ARG A 305 -35.50 5.93 2.03
N LEU A 306 -34.46 5.29 2.56
CA LEU A 306 -33.68 5.82 3.69
C LEU A 306 -32.92 7.09 3.30
N VAL A 307 -32.28 7.12 2.13
CA VAL A 307 -31.57 8.31 1.64
C VAL A 307 -32.55 9.47 1.44
N ARG A 308 -33.68 9.24 0.75
CA ARG A 308 -34.71 10.28 0.55
C ARG A 308 -35.20 10.85 1.88
N ARG A 309 -35.42 10.00 2.89
CA ARG A 309 -35.85 10.40 4.23
C ARG A 309 -34.77 11.16 5.00
N ALA A 310 -33.50 10.85 4.79
CA ALA A 310 -32.37 11.57 5.38
C ALA A 310 -32.20 12.95 4.73
N VAL A 311 -32.18 13.01 3.40
CA VAL A 311 -32.06 14.26 2.61
C VAL A 311 -33.19 15.23 2.93
N ALA A 312 -34.42 14.74 3.08
CA ALA A 312 -35.57 15.58 3.45
C ALA A 312 -35.44 16.31 4.80
N ARG A 313 -34.45 15.94 5.63
CA ARG A 313 -34.22 16.52 6.97
C ARG A 313 -32.86 17.20 7.13
N MET A 314 -32.03 17.19 6.10
CA MET A 314 -30.68 17.74 6.13
C MET A 314 -30.61 18.98 5.24
N PRO A 315 -29.83 20.00 5.59
CA PRO A 315 -29.58 21.15 4.73
C PRO A 315 -28.68 20.74 3.55
N LEU A 316 -29.19 19.91 2.65
CA LEU A 316 -28.52 19.38 1.47
C LEU A 316 -29.48 19.41 0.27
N ARG A 317 -29.01 19.90 -0.87
CA ARG A 317 -29.75 19.86 -2.14
C ARG A 317 -29.24 18.71 -3.00
N VAL A 318 -30.00 17.61 -3.06
CA VAL A 318 -29.66 16.47 -3.94
C VAL A 318 -30.42 16.57 -5.25
N VAL A 319 -29.70 16.63 -6.37
CA VAL A 319 -30.25 16.66 -7.73
C VAL A 319 -30.01 15.31 -8.38
N THR A 320 -31.06 14.72 -8.95
CA THR A 320 -30.99 13.45 -9.71
C THR A 320 -31.38 13.71 -11.17
N PRO A 321 -31.18 12.76 -12.10
CA PRO A 321 -31.63 12.92 -13.49
C PRO A 321 -33.17 13.04 -13.60
N ALA A 322 -33.91 12.54 -12.61
CA ALA A 322 -35.36 12.67 -12.50
C ALA A 322 -35.82 14.00 -11.86
N GLY A 323 -34.88 14.86 -11.44
CA GLY A 323 -35.16 16.12 -10.74
C GLY A 323 -34.60 16.17 -9.32
N PRO A 324 -34.76 17.32 -8.63
CA PRO A 324 -34.31 17.51 -7.26
C PRO A 324 -35.12 16.68 -6.26
N LEU A 325 -34.46 16.13 -5.25
CA LEU A 325 -35.12 15.51 -4.11
C LEU A 325 -35.67 16.60 -3.17
N PRO A 326 -36.82 16.37 -2.50
CA PRO A 326 -37.32 17.30 -1.49
C PRO A 326 -36.34 17.45 -0.33
N GLY A 327 -36.13 18.69 0.11
CA GLY A 327 -35.32 18.98 1.29
C GLY A 327 -35.17 20.48 1.59
N PRO A 328 -34.61 20.83 2.75
CA PRO A 328 -34.40 22.22 3.21
C PRO A 328 -33.53 23.13 2.33
N GLY A 329 -32.91 22.63 1.25
CA GLY A 329 -31.89 23.37 0.48
C GLY A 329 -30.49 23.24 1.08
N GLY A 330 -29.51 24.01 0.59
CA GLY A 330 -28.11 23.94 1.06
C GLY A 330 -27.11 23.48 -0.01
N PRO A 331 -25.90 23.01 0.39
CA PRO A 331 -24.88 22.52 -0.54
C PRO A 331 -25.42 21.44 -1.47
N ARG A 332 -24.96 21.49 -2.73
CA ARG A 332 -25.49 20.66 -3.81
C ARG A 332 -24.71 19.35 -3.95
N ILE A 333 -25.43 18.23 -4.06
CA ILE A 333 -24.93 16.94 -4.56
C ILE A 333 -25.66 16.62 -5.86
N ASP A 334 -24.89 16.32 -6.90
CA ASP A 334 -25.36 15.86 -8.20
C ASP A 334 -25.22 14.35 -8.29
N LEU A 335 -26.34 13.65 -8.28
CA LEU A 335 -26.42 12.20 -8.40
C LEU A 335 -26.59 11.84 -9.88
N HIS A 336 -25.54 11.32 -10.51
CA HIS A 336 -25.51 11.01 -11.94
C HIS A 336 -26.07 9.61 -12.23
N ASP A 337 -25.79 8.63 -11.36
CA ASP A 337 -26.28 7.25 -11.47
C ASP A 337 -26.94 6.80 -10.16
N PRO A 338 -28.24 7.10 -9.96
CA PRO A 338 -28.93 6.78 -8.71
C PRO A 338 -28.97 5.28 -8.41
N ASP A 339 -29.16 4.41 -9.42
CA ASP A 339 -29.20 2.96 -9.19
C ASP A 339 -27.86 2.46 -8.67
N ALA A 340 -26.76 2.80 -9.34
CA ALA A 340 -25.43 2.36 -8.92
C ALA A 340 -25.07 2.89 -7.52
N PHE A 341 -25.38 4.16 -7.24
CA PHE A 341 -25.19 4.77 -5.94
C PHE A 341 -25.96 4.03 -4.83
N TYR A 342 -27.27 3.79 -5.02
CA TYR A 342 -28.08 3.10 -4.00
C TYR A 342 -27.65 1.65 -3.80
N ARG A 343 -27.21 0.96 -4.87
CA ARG A 343 -26.64 -0.38 -4.74
C ARG A 343 -25.37 -0.38 -3.91
N ARG A 344 -24.40 0.50 -4.22
CA ARG A 344 -23.15 0.62 -3.45
C ARG A 344 -23.40 1.01 -2.01
N LEU A 345 -24.24 2.01 -1.76
CA LEU A 345 -24.57 2.44 -0.41
C LEU A 345 -25.27 1.32 0.37
N GLY A 346 -26.19 0.58 -0.25
CA GLY A 346 -26.92 -0.51 0.38
C GLY A 346 -26.06 -1.74 0.70
N THR A 347 -25.02 -2.02 -0.09
CA THR A 347 -24.11 -3.16 0.13
C THR A 347 -22.89 -2.81 0.96
N GLY A 348 -22.31 -1.62 0.74
CA GLY A 348 -21.02 -1.19 1.27
C GLY A 348 -21.10 -0.07 2.30
N GLY A 349 -22.28 0.49 2.58
CA GLY A 349 -22.47 1.59 3.52
C GLY A 349 -21.57 2.79 3.19
N THR A 350 -20.84 3.29 4.18
CA THR A 350 -19.92 4.43 4.00
C THR A 350 -18.77 4.14 3.04
N ILE A 351 -18.36 2.87 2.88
CA ILE A 351 -17.37 2.49 1.86
C ILE A 351 -17.97 2.67 0.47
N GLY A 352 -19.20 2.17 0.27
CA GLY A 352 -19.93 2.34 -0.98
C GLY A 352 -20.24 3.79 -1.32
N PHE A 353 -20.50 4.62 -0.31
CA PHE A 353 -20.65 6.07 -0.48
C PHE A 353 -19.38 6.72 -1.08
N GLY A 354 -18.20 6.39 -0.56
CA GLY A 354 -16.95 6.86 -1.14
C GLY A 354 -16.70 6.25 -2.53
N GLU A 355 -16.85 4.94 -2.69
CA GLU A 355 -16.67 4.25 -3.99
C GLU A 355 -17.56 4.80 -5.10
N SER A 356 -18.81 5.19 -4.78
CA SER A 356 -19.71 5.84 -5.74
C SER A 356 -19.19 7.20 -6.21
N TYR A 357 -18.55 7.99 -5.34
CA TYR A 357 -17.84 9.21 -5.76
C TYR A 357 -16.65 8.85 -6.66
N LEU A 358 -15.85 7.86 -6.28
CA LEU A 358 -14.67 7.45 -7.06
C LEU A 358 -15.07 6.96 -8.46
N ALA A 359 -16.23 6.31 -8.59
CA ALA A 359 -16.82 5.84 -9.83
C ALA A 359 -17.52 6.92 -10.66
N GLY A 360 -17.68 8.15 -10.14
CA GLY A 360 -18.38 9.24 -10.81
C GLY A 360 -19.91 9.08 -10.83
N GLU A 361 -20.47 8.31 -9.89
CA GLU A 361 -21.92 8.12 -9.75
C GLU A 361 -22.58 9.32 -9.07
N TRP A 362 -21.80 10.10 -8.31
CA TRP A 362 -22.19 11.41 -7.81
C TRP A 362 -20.98 12.35 -7.71
N ASP A 363 -21.27 13.64 -7.80
CA ASP A 363 -20.32 14.74 -7.61
C ASP A 363 -20.97 15.87 -6.78
N ALA A 364 -20.18 16.85 -6.38
CA ALA A 364 -20.66 18.04 -5.68
C ALA A 364 -19.84 19.26 -6.12
N PRO A 365 -20.47 20.38 -6.51
CA PRO A 365 -19.75 21.61 -6.84
C PRO A 365 -18.89 22.14 -5.68
N ASP A 366 -19.40 22.00 -4.46
CA ASP A 366 -18.64 22.22 -3.22
C ASP A 366 -18.68 20.92 -2.40
N LEU A 367 -17.70 20.06 -2.67
CA LEU A 367 -17.57 18.76 -2.02
C LEU A 367 -17.39 18.88 -0.51
N VAL A 368 -16.65 19.89 -0.04
CA VAL A 368 -16.37 20.07 1.39
C VAL A 368 -17.64 20.51 2.11
N ALA A 369 -18.39 21.46 1.57
CA ALA A 369 -19.64 21.90 2.18
C ALA A 369 -20.67 20.76 2.25
N ALA A 370 -20.82 19.97 1.19
CA ALA A 370 -21.72 18.81 1.17
C ALA A 370 -21.31 17.77 2.22
N LEU A 371 -20.02 17.41 2.29
CA LEU A 371 -19.50 16.46 3.28
C LEU A 371 -19.58 17.02 4.72
N THR A 372 -19.45 18.33 4.92
CA THR A 372 -19.56 18.99 6.24
C THR A 372 -20.97 18.86 6.80
N VAL A 373 -21.99 19.06 5.95
CA VAL A 373 -23.39 18.81 6.33
C VAL A 373 -23.59 17.36 6.75
N LEU A 374 -23.09 16.40 5.95
CA LEU A 374 -23.20 14.98 6.27
C LEU A 374 -22.48 14.63 7.59
N ALA A 375 -21.28 15.16 7.83
CA ALA A 375 -20.50 14.93 9.05
C ALA A 375 -21.19 15.51 10.30
N GLY A 376 -21.85 16.67 10.18
CA GLY A 376 -22.65 17.27 11.25
C GLY A 376 -23.90 16.46 11.63
N HIS A 377 -24.39 15.61 10.72
CA HIS A 377 -25.64 14.86 10.86
C HIS A 377 -25.45 13.34 10.98
N THR A 378 -24.24 12.84 11.29
CA THR A 378 -23.97 11.40 11.41
C THR A 378 -24.87 10.66 12.39
N GLY A 379 -25.32 11.34 13.47
CA GLY A 379 -26.26 10.80 14.45
C GLY A 379 -27.70 10.64 13.94
N THR A 380 -28.07 11.29 12.83
CA THR A 380 -29.42 11.22 12.23
C THR A 380 -29.44 10.50 10.89
N LEU A 381 -28.27 10.32 10.25
CA LEU A 381 -28.08 9.58 9.00
C LEU A 381 -28.47 8.09 9.11
N VAL A 382 -28.26 7.49 10.29
CA VAL A 382 -28.64 6.10 10.56
C VAL A 382 -29.68 6.10 11.69
N PRO A 383 -30.88 5.51 11.53
CA PRO A 383 -31.87 5.41 12.61
C PRO A 383 -31.30 4.78 13.89
N ALA A 384 -31.66 5.31 15.07
CA ALA A 384 -31.13 4.85 16.37
C ALA A 384 -31.20 3.32 16.61
N PRO A 385 -32.26 2.59 16.21
CA PRO A 385 -32.29 1.12 16.32
C PRO A 385 -31.20 0.44 15.46
N LEU A 386 -30.95 0.97 14.26
CA LEU A 386 -29.90 0.46 13.36
C LEU A 386 -28.50 0.82 13.85
N GLN A 387 -28.33 1.94 14.56
CA GLN A 387 -27.06 2.29 15.23
C GLN A 387 -26.70 1.29 16.33
N ARG A 388 -27.69 0.85 17.12
CA ARG A 388 -27.48 -0.19 18.16
C ARG A 388 -27.11 -1.55 17.55
N LEU A 389 -27.64 -1.87 16.38
CA LEU A 389 -27.37 -3.10 15.64
C LEU A 389 -26.20 -2.99 14.64
N ARG A 390 -25.43 -1.90 14.67
CA ARG A 390 -24.34 -1.61 13.73
C ARG A 390 -23.31 -2.73 13.61
N ARG A 391 -23.09 -3.49 14.69
CA ARG A 391 -22.18 -4.65 14.74
C ARG A 391 -22.61 -5.83 13.86
N LEU A 392 -23.88 -5.88 13.41
CA LEU A 392 -24.43 -6.94 12.58
C LEU A 392 -24.30 -6.66 11.08
N TRP A 393 -24.25 -5.39 10.67
CA TRP A 393 -24.29 -5.01 9.25
C TRP A 393 -23.08 -4.19 8.79
N ALA A 394 -22.33 -3.56 9.69
CA ALA A 394 -21.14 -2.82 9.31
C ALA A 394 -19.95 -3.78 9.06
N PRO A 395 -19.16 -3.57 7.99
CA PRO A 395 -18.03 -4.43 7.69
C PRO A 395 -17.02 -4.41 8.86
N ARG A 396 -16.50 -5.57 9.24
CA ARG A 396 -15.48 -5.68 10.29
C ARG A 396 -14.08 -5.48 9.69
N GLN A 397 -13.19 -4.88 10.47
CA GLN A 397 -11.81 -4.69 10.05
C GLN A 397 -11.12 -6.05 9.82
N PRO A 398 -10.45 -6.28 8.67
CA PRO A 398 -9.75 -7.53 8.41
C PRO A 398 -8.67 -7.84 9.44
N ALA A 399 -8.51 -9.12 9.80
CA ALA A 399 -7.55 -9.53 10.82
C ALA A 399 -6.09 -9.17 10.50
N THR A 400 -5.77 -9.10 9.20
CA THR A 400 -4.46 -8.74 8.64
C THR A 400 -4.14 -7.24 8.74
N GLN A 401 -5.12 -6.41 9.06
CA GLN A 401 -4.96 -4.97 9.26
C GLN A 401 -4.86 -4.59 10.74
N HIS A 402 -4.79 -5.56 11.66
CA HIS A 402 -4.41 -5.28 13.05
C HIS A 402 -2.90 -4.96 13.09
N ASN A 403 -2.52 -3.90 13.82
CA ASN A 403 -1.16 -3.34 13.85
C ASN A 403 -0.12 -4.19 14.63
N ALA A 404 -0.09 -5.51 14.39
CA ALA A 404 1.07 -6.33 14.73
C ALA A 404 2.33 -5.76 14.05
N PRO A 405 3.55 -5.95 14.60
CA PRO A 405 4.76 -5.27 14.13
C PRO A 405 4.98 -5.32 12.61
N ASP A 406 4.83 -6.50 12.01
CA ASP A 406 5.00 -6.68 10.58
C ASP A 406 3.87 -6.05 9.74
N ALA A 407 2.64 -6.04 10.25
CA ALA A 407 1.50 -5.39 9.61
C ALA A 407 1.60 -3.86 9.68
N ALA A 408 2.12 -3.30 10.79
CA ALA A 408 2.36 -1.87 10.93
C ALA A 408 3.43 -1.37 9.94
N ARG A 409 4.53 -2.12 9.78
CA ARG A 409 5.55 -1.83 8.76
C ARG A 409 4.98 -1.90 7.34
N GLU A 410 4.14 -2.90 7.05
CA GLU A 410 3.47 -3.04 5.75
C GLU A 410 2.45 -1.93 5.48
N ASN A 411 1.65 -1.53 6.47
CA ASN A 411 0.67 -0.46 6.34
C ASN A 411 1.33 0.91 6.10
N ILE A 412 2.42 1.20 6.84
CA ILE A 412 3.22 2.43 6.65
C ILE A 412 3.91 2.40 5.28
N ARG A 413 4.49 1.27 4.86
CA ARG A 413 5.05 1.14 3.50
C ARG A 413 3.99 1.39 2.43
N ARG A 414 2.79 0.81 2.52
CA ARG A 414 1.72 1.03 1.54
C ARG A 414 1.27 2.49 1.41
N HIS A 415 1.27 3.24 2.51
CA HIS A 415 0.84 4.64 2.50
C HIS A 415 1.97 5.61 2.13
N TYR A 416 3.22 5.33 2.51
CA TYR A 416 4.37 6.21 2.30
C TYR A 416 5.34 5.75 1.20
N ASP A 417 5.06 4.63 0.51
CA ASP A 417 5.65 4.28 -0.80
C ASP A 417 4.92 5.01 -1.95
N LEU A 418 3.93 5.87 -1.64
CA LEU A 418 3.59 6.99 -2.52
C LEU A 418 4.85 7.87 -2.57
N SER A 419 5.43 8.06 -3.76
CA SER A 419 6.75 8.68 -3.91
C SER A 419 6.84 10.02 -3.18
N ASN A 420 8.02 10.35 -2.65
CA ASN A 420 8.30 11.68 -2.08
C ASN A 420 7.86 12.80 -3.04
N ASP A 421 7.95 12.54 -4.35
CA ASP A 421 7.50 13.43 -5.42
C ASP A 421 6.01 13.77 -5.32
N LEU A 422 5.13 12.79 -5.01
CA LEU A 422 3.70 13.06 -4.85
C LEU A 422 3.45 14.01 -3.68
N PHE A 423 4.07 13.76 -2.53
CA PHE A 423 3.90 14.60 -1.34
C PHE A 423 4.45 16.01 -1.56
N ALA A 424 5.58 16.13 -2.25
CA ALA A 424 6.18 17.42 -2.60
C ALA A 424 5.27 18.31 -3.48
N LEU A 425 4.34 17.72 -4.25
CA LEU A 425 3.40 18.51 -5.07
C LEU A 425 2.43 19.36 -4.23
N PHE A 426 2.00 18.87 -3.07
CA PHE A 426 0.92 19.53 -2.30
C PHE A 426 1.28 19.93 -0.87
N LEU A 427 2.35 19.37 -0.30
CA LEU A 427 2.90 19.84 0.97
C LEU A 427 3.71 21.12 0.78
N ASP A 428 3.97 21.84 1.88
CA ASP A 428 4.96 22.92 1.88
C ASP A 428 6.40 22.36 1.89
N ASP A 429 7.38 23.25 1.77
CA ASP A 429 8.80 22.90 1.61
C ASP A 429 9.38 22.14 2.81
N THR A 430 8.71 22.18 3.97
CA THR A 430 9.09 21.36 5.11
C THR A 430 8.77 19.88 4.93
N LEU A 431 7.93 19.53 3.96
CA LEU A 431 7.31 18.21 3.75
C LEU A 431 6.61 17.69 5.01
N THR A 432 5.97 18.57 5.80
CA THR A 432 5.28 18.16 7.02
C THR A 432 3.87 17.66 6.71
N TYR A 433 3.65 16.35 6.84
CA TYR A 433 2.32 15.73 6.69
C TYR A 433 1.61 15.54 8.04
N SER A 434 1.27 16.67 8.67
CA SER A 434 0.48 16.75 9.92
C SER A 434 -0.16 18.13 10.05
N ALA A 435 -1.05 18.33 11.01
CA ALA A 435 -1.72 19.62 11.23
C ALA A 435 -0.73 20.79 11.42
N ALA A 436 -0.98 21.93 10.78
CA ALA A 436 -0.24 23.17 10.99
C ALA A 436 -0.91 24.07 12.04
N LEU A 437 -0.15 25.02 12.63
CA LEU A 437 -0.66 25.99 13.62
C LEU A 437 -0.56 27.43 13.08
N PHE A 438 -1.69 27.97 12.63
CA PHE A 438 -1.81 29.32 12.07
C PHE A 438 -2.00 30.39 13.15
N ARG A 439 -1.54 31.62 12.89
CA ARG A 439 -1.79 32.78 13.77
C ARG A 439 -3.21 33.32 13.65
N SER A 440 -3.81 33.19 12.47
CA SER A 440 -5.14 33.68 12.14
C SER A 440 -5.77 32.75 11.09
N LEU A 441 -7.10 32.66 11.15
CA LEU A 441 -7.92 31.92 10.18
C LEU A 441 -8.85 32.93 9.46
N PRO A 442 -9.16 32.74 8.16
CA PRO A 442 -8.73 31.64 7.29
C PRO A 442 -7.23 31.70 6.95
N ALA A 443 -6.63 30.54 6.76
CA ALA A 443 -5.19 30.45 6.50
C ALA A 443 -4.85 30.87 5.06
N ARG A 444 -3.65 31.39 4.86
CA ARG A 444 -3.10 31.65 3.52
C ARG A 444 -1.94 30.70 3.22
N ARG A 445 -1.76 30.39 1.93
CA ARG A 445 -0.82 29.37 1.47
C ARG A 445 0.62 29.71 1.83
N GLU A 446 1.00 30.97 1.70
CA GLU A 446 2.31 31.52 2.03
C GLU A 446 2.69 31.35 3.51
N HIS A 447 1.71 31.11 4.39
CA HIS A 447 1.93 30.94 5.83
C HIS A 447 1.97 29.47 6.26
N LEU A 448 1.85 28.51 5.33
CA LEU A 448 1.78 27.09 5.67
C LEU A 448 3.09 26.59 6.31
N ALA A 449 4.25 26.89 5.70
CA ALA A 449 5.55 26.51 6.27
C ALA A 449 5.74 27.10 7.67
N ASP A 450 5.50 28.40 7.85
CA ASP A 450 5.57 29.05 9.15
C ASP A 450 4.57 28.46 10.16
N ALA A 451 3.41 28.00 9.71
CA ALA A 451 2.43 27.34 10.56
C ALA A 451 2.89 25.95 10.99
N GLN A 452 3.56 25.20 10.12
CA GLN A 452 4.21 23.94 10.49
C GLN A 452 5.34 24.17 11.48
N HIS A 453 6.13 25.23 11.27
CA HIS A 453 7.20 25.65 12.18
C HIS A 453 6.64 25.95 13.57
N ARG A 454 5.63 26.82 13.67
CA ARG A 454 4.94 27.15 14.92
C ARG A 454 4.36 25.92 15.63
N LYS A 455 3.77 24.99 14.87
CA LYS A 455 3.24 23.74 15.43
C LYS A 455 4.36 22.92 16.10
N ILE A 456 5.49 22.79 15.42
CA ILE A 456 6.66 22.07 15.94
C ILE A 456 7.22 22.81 17.16
N ASP A 457 7.38 24.12 17.08
CA ASP A 457 7.91 24.94 18.16
C ASP A 457 7.07 24.80 19.43
N ARG A 458 5.73 24.84 19.31
CA ARG A 458 4.84 24.61 20.46
C ARG A 458 5.00 23.22 21.08
N LEU A 459 5.23 22.17 20.29
CA LEU A 459 5.51 20.82 20.82
C LEU A 459 6.85 20.76 21.57
N LEU A 460 7.87 21.41 21.03
CA LEU A 460 9.19 21.49 21.65
C LEU A 460 9.14 22.31 22.94
N ASP A 461 8.36 23.40 22.98
CA ASP A 461 8.11 24.20 24.18
C ASP A 461 7.36 23.39 25.25
N LEU A 462 6.31 22.66 24.87
CA LEU A 462 5.57 21.77 25.78
C LEU A 462 6.47 20.70 26.39
N ALA A 463 7.36 20.12 25.58
CA ALA A 463 8.31 19.11 26.01
C ALA A 463 9.59 19.67 26.67
N ASP A 464 9.71 20.99 26.82
CA ASP A 464 10.86 21.69 27.44
C ASP A 464 12.20 21.39 26.73
N VAL A 465 12.18 21.39 25.40
CA VAL A 465 13.36 21.08 24.58
C VAL A 465 14.22 22.33 24.38
N GLY A 466 15.48 22.23 24.81
CA GLY A 466 16.50 23.27 24.66
C GLY A 466 17.92 22.70 24.55
N PRO A 467 18.95 23.52 24.85
CA PRO A 467 20.35 23.09 24.78
C PRO A 467 20.62 21.89 25.68
N GLY A 468 21.20 20.83 25.11
CA GLY A 468 21.60 19.62 25.84
C GLY A 468 20.50 18.58 26.04
N THR A 469 19.22 18.89 25.76
CA THR A 469 18.10 17.93 25.87
C THR A 469 18.35 16.69 25.02
N ARG A 470 18.19 15.49 25.58
CA ARG A 470 18.13 14.23 24.82
C ARG A 470 16.69 13.98 24.42
N LEU A 471 16.37 14.28 23.16
CA LEU A 471 15.03 14.15 22.60
C LEU A 471 14.87 12.82 21.85
N LEU A 472 13.78 12.12 22.12
CA LEU A 472 13.25 11.07 21.25
C LEU A 472 12.09 11.62 20.41
N GLU A 473 12.21 11.55 19.09
CA GLU A 473 11.09 11.73 18.17
C GLU A 473 10.58 10.35 17.70
N ILE A 474 9.29 10.08 17.89
CA ILE A 474 8.64 8.90 17.32
C ILE A 474 7.83 9.34 16.11
N GLY A 475 8.29 8.94 14.92
CA GLY A 475 7.72 9.32 13.62
C GLY A 475 8.52 10.44 12.95
N THR A 476 9.69 10.13 12.37
CA THR A 476 10.61 11.09 11.74
C THR A 476 9.96 11.98 10.67
N GLY A 477 8.95 11.49 9.97
CA GLY A 477 8.46 12.12 8.74
C GLY A 477 9.62 12.32 7.77
N TRP A 478 9.87 13.57 7.39
CA TRP A 478 11.02 13.96 6.55
C TRP A 478 12.06 14.81 7.30
N GLY A 479 12.07 14.76 8.64
CA GLY A 479 13.15 15.28 9.48
C GLY A 479 12.98 16.72 9.98
N GLU A 480 11.92 17.44 9.61
CA GLU A 480 11.78 18.87 9.97
C GLU A 480 11.73 19.12 11.49
N LEU A 481 11.06 18.25 12.26
CA LEU A 481 10.99 18.38 13.72
C LEU A 481 12.36 18.15 14.34
N ALA A 482 13.06 17.08 13.96
CA ALA A 482 14.42 16.81 14.41
C ALA A 482 15.38 17.98 14.09
N LEU A 483 15.28 18.56 12.89
CA LEU A 483 16.05 19.74 12.49
C LEU A 483 15.75 20.96 13.36
N ARG A 484 14.48 21.19 13.73
CA ARG A 484 14.13 22.28 14.66
C ARG A 484 14.66 22.04 16.06
N ALA A 485 14.51 20.83 16.60
CA ALA A 485 15.02 20.50 17.91
C ALA A 485 16.56 20.64 17.97
N ALA A 486 17.26 20.18 16.94
CA ALA A 486 18.71 20.34 16.84
C ALA A 486 19.16 21.81 16.75
N ARG A 487 18.37 22.67 16.07
CA ARG A 487 18.60 24.12 16.05
C ARG A 487 18.44 24.77 17.43
N ARG A 488 17.67 24.18 18.33
CA ARG A 488 17.58 24.57 19.75
C ARG A 488 18.69 24.00 20.64
N GLY A 489 19.62 23.22 20.07
CA GLY A 489 20.74 22.62 20.78
C GLY A 489 20.44 21.24 21.39
N ALA A 490 19.33 20.61 21.04
CA ALA A 490 19.00 19.25 21.49
C ALA A 490 19.80 18.18 20.72
N ARG A 491 20.01 17.02 21.35
CA ARG A 491 20.46 15.78 20.69
C ARG A 491 19.24 14.92 20.43
N VAL A 492 19.01 14.55 19.17
CA VAL A 492 17.76 13.93 18.72
C VAL A 492 18.01 12.51 18.23
N ASP A 493 17.34 11.54 18.83
CA ASP A 493 17.08 10.24 18.21
C ASP A 493 15.70 10.29 17.56
N THR A 494 15.60 10.06 16.25
CA THR A 494 14.32 10.07 15.53
C THR A 494 14.06 8.72 14.85
N LEU A 495 12.85 8.20 15.01
CA LEU A 495 12.48 6.84 14.56
C LEU A 495 11.50 6.87 13.39
N THR A 496 11.76 6.03 12.38
CA THR A 496 10.83 5.75 11.28
C THR A 496 10.84 4.25 10.91
N LEU A 497 9.75 3.80 10.29
CA LEU A 497 9.66 2.46 9.66
C LEU A 497 9.86 2.51 8.13
N SER A 498 9.94 3.71 7.53
CA SER A 498 10.13 3.90 6.09
C SER A 498 11.59 4.19 5.77
N ALA A 499 12.17 3.36 4.89
CA ALA A 499 13.53 3.58 4.39
C ALA A 499 13.61 4.85 3.54
N ALA A 500 12.60 5.13 2.72
CA ALA A 500 12.56 6.33 1.87
C ALA A 500 12.49 7.62 2.71
N GLN A 501 11.71 7.62 3.81
CA GLN A 501 11.69 8.73 4.76
C GLN A 501 13.03 8.90 5.46
N ARG A 502 13.65 7.81 5.92
CA ARG A 502 15.00 7.86 6.51
C ARG A 502 15.99 8.50 5.55
N ASP A 503 16.05 8.03 4.31
CA ASP A 503 17.08 8.46 3.36
C ASP A 503 16.95 9.95 3.04
N LEU A 504 15.73 10.45 2.81
CA LEU A 504 15.50 11.88 2.59
C LEU A 504 15.69 12.72 3.85
N ALA A 505 15.27 12.24 5.03
CA ALA A 505 15.51 12.94 6.29
C ALA A 505 17.01 13.06 6.59
N GLU A 506 17.78 11.98 6.44
CA GLU A 506 19.23 11.99 6.62
C GLU A 506 19.93 12.95 5.65
N GLN A 507 19.47 13.02 4.39
CA GLN A 507 19.97 14.00 3.43
C GLN A 507 19.74 15.43 3.93
N ARG A 508 18.49 15.78 4.28
CA ARG A 508 18.15 17.12 4.78
C ARG A 508 18.91 17.48 6.07
N ILE A 509 19.13 16.51 6.94
CA ILE A 509 19.91 16.66 8.18
C ILE A 509 21.37 16.99 7.88
N ARG A 510 21.99 16.30 6.91
CA ARG A 510 23.37 16.59 6.49
C ARG A 510 23.48 17.96 5.83
N GLU A 511 22.55 18.30 4.95
CA GLU A 511 22.52 19.60 4.25
C GLU A 511 22.34 20.76 5.24
N ALA A 512 21.58 20.56 6.31
CA ALA A 512 21.42 21.54 7.38
C ALA A 512 22.58 21.56 8.40
N GLY A 513 23.62 20.73 8.22
CA GLY A 513 24.78 20.67 9.11
C GLY A 513 24.47 20.13 10.52
N ALA A 514 23.41 19.32 10.68
CA ALA A 514 22.93 18.84 11.98
C ALA A 514 23.23 17.35 12.25
N ALA A 515 24.12 16.74 11.45
CA ALA A 515 24.42 15.30 11.52
C ALA A 515 25.12 14.86 12.81
N ASP A 516 25.74 15.78 13.55
CA ASP A 516 26.36 15.55 14.86
C ASP A 516 25.32 15.52 16.00
N ARG A 517 24.12 16.08 15.77
CA ARG A 517 23.05 16.20 16.76
C ARG A 517 21.87 15.29 16.50
N VAL A 518 21.61 14.91 15.25
CA VAL A 518 20.43 14.11 14.88
C VAL A 518 20.84 12.73 14.37
N THR A 519 20.32 11.69 15.01
CA THR A 519 20.44 10.29 14.59
C THR A 519 19.09 9.77 14.11
N VAL A 520 19.01 9.42 12.83
CA VAL A 520 17.81 8.78 12.24
C VAL A 520 17.92 7.27 12.33
N ARG A 521 16.89 6.61 12.87
CA ARG A 521 16.88 5.14 13.04
C ARG A 521 15.69 4.53 12.31
N LEU A 522 16.01 3.56 11.45
CA LEU A 522 15.00 2.68 10.87
C LEU A 522 14.65 1.58 11.89
N GLN A 523 13.83 1.91 12.87
CA GLN A 523 13.55 1.09 14.04
C GLN A 523 12.10 1.25 14.47
N ASP A 524 11.47 0.16 14.92
CA ASP A 524 10.16 0.25 15.54
C ASP A 524 10.28 0.78 16.97
N TYR A 525 9.44 1.75 17.34
CA TYR A 525 9.46 2.32 18.69
C TYR A 525 9.29 1.24 19.77
N ARG A 526 8.59 0.14 19.47
CA ARG A 526 8.36 -0.97 20.42
C ARG A 526 9.67 -1.65 20.84
N GLU A 527 10.68 -1.63 19.99
CA GLU A 527 12.00 -2.20 20.26
C GLU A 527 12.76 -1.37 21.31
N LEU A 528 12.35 -0.12 21.58
CA LEU A 528 12.90 0.67 22.68
C LEU A 528 12.57 0.07 24.05
N ALA A 529 11.52 -0.75 24.14
CA ALA A 529 11.14 -1.41 25.39
C ALA A 529 12.18 -2.44 25.86
N ASP A 530 13.12 -2.86 25.02
CA ASP A 530 14.19 -3.77 25.41
C ASP A 530 15.47 -3.03 25.85
N GLY A 531 15.51 -1.71 25.66
CA GLY A 531 16.64 -0.86 26.00
C GLY A 531 16.65 -0.35 27.46
N PRO A 532 17.68 0.45 27.82
CA PRO A 532 17.77 1.08 29.13
C PRO A 532 16.62 2.08 29.34
N ALA A 533 16.09 2.11 30.56
CA ALA A 533 15.07 3.07 30.97
C ALA A 533 15.66 4.48 31.17
N GLY A 534 14.82 5.52 31.07
CA GLY A 534 15.22 6.90 31.38
C GLY A 534 16.28 7.51 30.46
N ARG A 535 16.35 7.03 29.21
CA ARG A 535 17.35 7.47 28.21
C ARG A 535 17.11 8.87 27.67
N TYR A 536 15.89 9.38 27.72
CA TYR A 536 15.50 10.66 27.14
C TYR A 536 14.87 11.60 28.14
N ASP A 537 15.20 12.88 28.04
CA ASP A 537 14.66 13.94 28.88
C ASP A 537 13.30 14.43 28.34
N ALA A 538 13.14 14.35 27.01
CA ALA A 538 11.92 14.69 26.31
C ALA A 538 11.55 13.63 25.26
N VAL A 539 10.25 13.42 25.05
CA VAL A 539 9.73 12.64 23.92
C VAL A 539 8.70 13.45 23.17
N VAL A 540 8.78 13.48 21.84
CA VAL A 540 7.76 14.09 20.98
C VAL A 540 7.23 13.04 20.02
N SER A 541 5.91 12.93 19.91
CA SER A 541 5.27 12.02 18.97
C SER A 541 4.08 12.70 18.29
N VAL A 542 4.13 12.79 16.97
CA VAL A 542 3.18 13.58 16.18
C VAL A 542 2.34 12.67 15.29
N GLU A 543 1.04 12.61 15.54
CA GLU A 543 0.04 11.89 14.74
C GLU A 543 0.43 10.41 14.45
N MET A 544 1.11 9.80 15.41
CA MET A 544 1.56 8.41 15.37
C MET A 544 0.61 7.45 16.10
N ILE A 545 -0.10 7.90 17.13
CA ILE A 545 -0.95 7.05 17.97
C ILE A 545 -2.13 6.44 17.19
N GLU A 546 -2.52 7.11 16.11
CA GLU A 546 -3.54 6.73 15.15
C GLU A 546 -3.16 5.43 14.44
N ALA A 547 -1.86 5.22 14.17
CA ALA A 547 -1.32 4.02 13.54
C ALA A 547 -1.04 2.88 14.53
N VAL A 548 -1.15 3.13 15.85
CA VAL A 548 -0.93 2.10 16.88
C VAL A 548 -2.16 1.19 17.01
N GLY A 549 -3.36 1.78 16.97
CA GLY A 549 -4.63 1.07 17.19
C GLY A 549 -4.94 0.75 18.66
N VAL A 550 -6.23 0.58 18.97
CA VAL A 550 -6.75 0.48 20.36
C VAL A 550 -6.03 -0.59 21.20
N ARG A 551 -5.73 -1.76 20.61
CA ARG A 551 -5.03 -2.86 21.32
C ARG A 551 -3.57 -2.55 21.64
N GLY A 552 -2.95 -1.66 20.88
CA GLY A 552 -1.53 -1.30 21.02
C GLY A 552 -1.29 -0.14 21.99
N TRP A 553 -2.30 0.69 22.28
CA TRP A 553 -2.14 1.87 23.13
C TRP A 553 -1.51 1.59 24.51
N PRO A 554 -1.87 0.51 25.25
CA PRO A 554 -1.19 0.19 26.51
C PRO A 554 0.32 -0.02 26.35
N GLY A 555 0.74 -0.74 25.30
CA GLY A 555 2.16 -0.96 25.02
C GLY A 555 2.87 0.31 24.56
N TYR A 556 2.19 1.15 23.78
CA TYR A 556 2.69 2.46 23.37
C TYR A 556 3.02 3.34 24.57
N PHE A 557 2.05 3.59 25.46
CA PHE A 557 2.28 4.45 26.63
C PHE A 557 3.30 3.86 27.60
N ARG A 558 3.34 2.54 27.82
CA ARG A 558 4.41 1.90 28.62
C ARG A 558 5.80 2.12 28.04
N THR A 559 5.92 2.10 26.71
CA THR A 559 7.20 2.37 26.06
C THR A 559 7.62 3.81 26.31
N LEU A 560 6.71 4.78 26.15
CA LEU A 560 6.98 6.19 26.43
C LEU A 560 7.41 6.41 27.90
N ASP A 561 6.69 5.81 28.84
CA ASP A 561 7.00 5.90 30.27
C ASP A 561 8.39 5.32 30.57
N ARG A 562 8.72 4.14 30.02
CA ARG A 562 10.00 3.48 30.27
C ARG A 562 11.18 4.30 29.77
N VAL A 563 11.11 4.86 28.56
CA VAL A 563 12.25 5.55 27.94
C VAL A 563 12.46 6.96 28.49
N LEU A 564 11.43 7.55 29.11
CA LEU A 564 11.47 8.89 29.67
C LEU A 564 12.14 8.90 31.05
N ALA A 565 13.09 9.83 31.23
CA ALA A 565 13.76 10.09 32.49
C ALA A 565 12.78 10.60 33.56
N PRO A 566 13.06 10.38 34.86
CA PRO A 566 12.38 11.07 35.96
C PRO A 566 12.33 12.59 35.73
N GLY A 567 11.15 13.20 35.95
CA GLY A 567 10.94 14.63 35.69
C GLY A 567 10.80 15.02 34.20
N GLY A 568 11.00 14.07 33.28
CA GLY A 568 10.90 14.30 31.85
C GLY A 568 9.47 14.57 31.36
N ARG A 569 9.38 15.08 30.12
CA ARG A 569 8.11 15.48 29.49
C ARG A 569 7.87 14.81 28.15
N ILE A 570 6.61 14.53 27.85
CA ILE A 570 6.18 14.03 26.54
C ILE A 570 5.20 15.02 25.94
N ALA A 571 5.47 15.51 24.74
CA ALA A 571 4.49 16.21 23.93
C ALA A 571 3.92 15.25 22.87
N LEU A 572 2.64 14.91 23.02
CA LEU A 572 1.91 14.03 22.12
C LEU A 572 0.92 14.86 21.30
N GLN A 573 1.03 14.81 19.97
CA GLN A 573 -0.01 15.32 19.07
C GLN A 573 -0.83 14.17 18.52
N ALA A 574 -2.15 14.27 18.63
CA ALA A 574 -3.08 13.24 18.17
C ALA A 574 -4.36 13.84 17.58
N ILE A 575 -4.80 13.29 16.46
CA ILE A 575 -6.17 13.43 15.98
C ILE A 575 -7.08 12.65 16.93
N THR A 576 -8.13 13.30 17.40
CA THR A 576 -9.09 12.74 18.34
C THR A 576 -10.51 12.86 17.84
N MET A 577 -11.38 12.04 18.41
CA MET A 577 -12.83 12.15 18.23
C MET A 577 -13.56 11.96 19.56
N PRO A 578 -14.85 12.36 19.66
CA PRO A 578 -15.65 12.13 20.85
C PRO A 578 -15.67 10.66 21.30
N HIS A 579 -15.64 10.42 22.62
CA HIS A 579 -15.44 9.09 23.18
C HIS A 579 -16.48 8.05 22.73
N GLU A 580 -17.76 8.41 22.76
CA GLU A 580 -18.84 7.52 22.33
C GLU A 580 -18.73 7.15 20.85
N ARG A 581 -18.28 8.08 20.00
CA ARG A 581 -18.08 7.83 18.57
C ARG A 581 -16.89 6.90 18.33
N MET A 582 -15.82 7.05 19.10
CA MET A 582 -14.68 6.14 19.04
C MET A 582 -15.11 4.72 19.47
N LEU A 583 -15.86 4.58 20.57
CA LEU A 583 -16.41 3.29 20.99
C LEU A 583 -17.39 2.71 19.96
N ALA A 584 -18.21 3.54 19.33
CA ALA A 584 -19.06 3.07 18.24
C ALA A 584 -18.20 2.53 17.10
N SER A 585 -17.24 3.33 16.60
CA SER A 585 -16.48 3.14 15.35
C SER A 585 -15.28 2.19 15.39
N HIS A 586 -14.70 1.88 16.56
CA HIS A 586 -13.42 1.14 16.64
C HIS A 586 -13.43 -0.28 16.06
N THR A 587 -14.60 -0.89 15.84
CA THR A 587 -14.74 -2.23 15.25
C THR A 587 -15.15 -2.23 13.78
N THR A 588 -15.43 -1.06 13.21
CA THR A 588 -15.92 -0.95 11.83
C THR A 588 -14.83 -0.60 10.85
N HIS A 589 -14.82 -1.33 9.73
CA HIS A 589 -13.99 -1.01 8.59
C HIS A 589 -14.60 0.16 7.82
N THR A 590 -13.85 1.25 7.74
CA THR A 590 -14.28 2.52 7.13
C THR A 590 -13.63 2.73 5.77
N TRP A 591 -14.17 3.67 4.98
CA TRP A 591 -13.58 4.03 3.69
C TRP A 591 -12.12 4.50 3.83
N ILE A 592 -11.84 5.32 4.85
CA ILE A 592 -10.48 5.79 5.14
C ILE A 592 -9.53 4.63 5.46
N GLN A 593 -9.98 3.62 6.20
CA GLN A 593 -9.16 2.43 6.47
C GLN A 593 -8.96 1.53 5.25
N LYS A 594 -9.91 1.50 4.32
CA LYS A 594 -9.80 0.71 3.09
C LYS A 594 -8.80 1.34 2.11
N TYR A 595 -8.85 2.67 1.94
CA TYR A 595 -8.16 3.36 0.86
C TYR A 595 -6.94 4.18 1.28
N VAL A 596 -6.91 4.70 2.51
CA VAL A 596 -5.91 5.69 2.92
C VAL A 596 -5.07 5.17 4.08
N PHE A 597 -5.66 4.85 5.23
CA PHE A 597 -4.95 4.44 6.45
C PHE A 597 -5.38 3.05 6.95
N PRO A 598 -4.93 1.95 6.30
CA PRO A 598 -5.15 0.60 6.81
C PRO A 598 -4.63 0.46 8.24
N GLY A 599 -5.46 -0.05 9.15
CA GLY A 599 -5.10 -0.20 10.56
C GLY A 599 -5.30 1.06 11.43
N GLY A 600 -5.57 2.22 10.82
CA GLY A 600 -5.72 3.49 11.53
C GLY A 600 -6.94 3.51 12.45
N GLN A 601 -6.77 3.99 13.68
CA GLN A 601 -7.86 4.19 14.65
C GLN A 601 -7.64 5.46 15.46
N LEU A 602 -8.62 6.35 15.47
CA LEU A 602 -8.52 7.62 16.19
C LEU A 602 -8.89 7.45 17.67
N PRO A 603 -8.04 7.86 18.62
CA PRO A 603 -8.38 7.85 20.03
C PRO A 603 -9.40 8.94 20.40
N SER A 604 -9.91 8.85 21.63
CA SER A 604 -10.52 9.99 22.31
C SER A 604 -9.57 10.48 23.40
N THR A 605 -9.67 11.75 23.78
CA THR A 605 -8.88 12.31 24.90
C THR A 605 -9.12 11.54 26.20
N ARG A 606 -10.36 11.08 26.45
CA ARG A 606 -10.71 10.20 27.57
C ARG A 606 -9.94 8.88 27.52
N ALA A 607 -9.91 8.20 26.36
CA ALA A 607 -9.20 6.93 26.24
C ALA A 607 -7.69 7.07 26.37
N ILE A 608 -7.10 8.16 25.88
CA ILE A 608 -5.68 8.48 26.13
C ILE A 608 -5.44 8.60 27.64
N ALA A 609 -6.22 9.43 28.33
CA ALA A 609 -6.07 9.65 29.77
C ALA A 609 -6.24 8.36 30.58
N GLU A 610 -7.24 7.55 30.25
CA GLU A 610 -7.46 6.25 30.90
C GLU A 610 -6.32 5.27 30.65
N ALA A 611 -5.82 5.17 29.40
CA ALA A 611 -4.72 4.28 29.08
C ALA A 611 -3.41 4.70 29.78
N VAL A 612 -3.14 6.01 29.83
CA VAL A 612 -2.01 6.58 30.55
C VAL A 612 -2.11 6.26 32.04
N ALA A 613 -3.23 6.58 32.67
CA ALA A 613 -3.43 6.39 34.12
C ALA A 613 -3.39 4.91 34.54
N ARG A 614 -3.90 3.99 33.71
CA ARG A 614 -3.94 2.56 34.05
C ARG A 614 -2.64 1.81 33.81
N HIS A 615 -1.76 2.31 32.94
CA HIS A 615 -0.63 1.51 32.44
C HIS A 615 0.74 2.16 32.66
N THR A 616 0.81 3.36 33.21
CA THR A 616 2.05 4.12 33.35
C THR A 616 2.09 4.95 34.63
N SER A 617 3.27 5.46 34.97
CA SER A 617 3.46 6.49 36.00
C SER A 617 3.19 7.92 35.52
N LEU A 618 2.85 8.09 34.23
CA LEU A 618 2.66 9.38 33.59
C LEU A 618 1.30 9.99 33.96
N ARG A 619 1.22 11.33 33.87
CA ARG A 619 -0.04 12.08 34.01
C ARG A 619 -0.21 13.03 32.83
N VAL A 620 -1.41 13.07 32.27
CA VAL A 620 -1.78 14.10 31.29
C VAL A 620 -2.05 15.41 32.05
N THR A 621 -1.21 16.42 31.86
CA THR A 621 -1.27 17.68 32.63
C THR A 621 -1.77 18.87 31.82
N ARG A 622 -1.64 18.85 30.49
CA ARG A 622 -2.18 19.87 29.59
C ARG A 622 -2.79 19.26 28.33
N ARG A 623 -3.78 19.95 27.76
CA ARG A 623 -4.45 19.60 26.51
C ARG A 623 -4.77 20.88 25.75
N GLU A 624 -4.36 20.95 24.49
CA GLU A 624 -4.59 22.10 23.63
C GLU A 624 -5.27 21.66 22.33
N PRO A 625 -6.61 21.80 22.22
CA PRO A 625 -7.34 21.61 20.97
C PRO A 625 -6.99 22.68 19.94
N TYR A 626 -6.95 22.32 18.66
CA TYR A 626 -6.79 23.28 17.57
C TYR A 626 -7.32 22.75 16.22
N GLY A 627 -8.38 21.92 16.25
CA GLY A 627 -9.08 21.35 15.09
C GLY A 627 -9.33 22.29 13.90
N PRO A 628 -9.78 23.54 14.09
CA PRO A 628 -9.99 24.48 12.98
C PRO A 628 -8.74 24.73 12.12
N HIS A 629 -7.55 24.63 12.70
CA HIS A 629 -6.31 24.79 11.95
C HIS A 629 -6.01 23.56 11.07
N TYR A 630 -6.43 22.36 11.48
CA TYR A 630 -6.30 21.18 10.62
C TYR A 630 -7.28 21.25 9.43
N ALA A 631 -8.51 21.75 9.64
CA ALA A 631 -9.41 22.04 8.52
C ALA A 631 -8.74 22.94 7.47
N GLU A 632 -8.08 24.02 7.89
CA GLU A 632 -7.38 24.92 6.98
C GLU A 632 -6.11 24.30 6.37
N THR A 633 -5.38 23.46 7.11
CA THR A 633 -4.24 22.69 6.58
C THR A 633 -4.70 21.77 5.44
N LEU A 634 -5.79 21.02 5.65
CA LEU A 634 -6.36 20.12 4.65
C LEU A 634 -6.93 20.86 3.45
N ARG A 635 -7.54 22.04 3.66
CA ARG A 635 -7.97 22.92 2.57
C ARG A 635 -6.80 23.30 1.67
N LEU A 636 -5.71 23.79 2.25
CA LEU A 636 -4.52 24.23 1.51
C LEU A 636 -3.86 23.05 0.76
N TRP A 637 -3.76 21.89 1.39
CA TRP A 637 -3.27 20.67 0.72
C TRP A 637 -4.18 20.25 -0.44
N ARG A 638 -5.50 20.28 -0.24
CA ARG A 638 -6.48 19.92 -1.28
C ARG A 638 -6.37 20.84 -2.48
N GLU A 639 -6.36 22.16 -2.25
CA GLU A 639 -6.23 23.16 -3.32
C GLU A 639 -4.95 22.93 -4.13
N ARG A 640 -3.80 22.82 -3.45
CA ARG A 640 -2.52 22.53 -4.12
C ARG A 640 -2.54 21.21 -4.88
N PHE A 641 -3.07 20.15 -4.29
CA PHE A 641 -3.19 18.84 -4.94
C PHE A 641 -4.04 18.91 -6.21
N THR A 642 -5.17 19.63 -6.16
CA THR A 642 -6.05 19.79 -7.33
C THR A 642 -5.43 20.65 -8.43
N GLU A 643 -4.64 21.66 -8.08
CA GLU A 643 -3.88 22.49 -9.03
C GLU A 643 -2.76 21.69 -9.72
N GLN A 644 -2.16 20.72 -9.02
CA GLN A 644 -1.09 19.87 -9.53
C GLN A 644 -1.59 18.62 -10.26
N ALA A 645 -2.85 18.58 -10.71
CA ALA A 645 -3.46 17.40 -11.30
C ALA A 645 -2.69 16.82 -12.51
N ALA A 646 -2.07 17.68 -13.33
CA ALA A 646 -1.24 17.26 -14.45
C ALA A 646 0.07 16.60 -14.00
N ALA A 647 0.75 17.18 -13.01
CA ALA A 647 1.96 16.61 -12.42
C ALA A 647 1.68 15.27 -11.73
N VAL A 648 0.57 15.16 -11.00
CA VAL A 648 0.12 13.89 -10.40
C VAL A 648 -0.08 12.81 -11.47
N THR A 649 -0.69 13.16 -12.61
CA THR A 649 -0.82 12.23 -13.75
C THR A 649 0.54 11.88 -14.36
N GLY A 650 1.47 12.84 -14.46
CA GLY A 650 2.84 12.61 -14.92
C GLY A 650 3.63 11.62 -14.06
N LEU A 651 3.33 11.53 -12.77
CA LEU A 651 3.88 10.53 -11.84
C LEU A 651 3.24 9.13 -11.99
N GLY A 652 2.29 8.95 -12.92
CA GLY A 652 1.64 7.66 -13.20
C GLY A 652 0.37 7.38 -12.39
N PHE A 653 -0.16 8.38 -11.67
CA PHE A 653 -1.42 8.26 -10.93
C PHE A 653 -2.63 8.55 -11.83
N ASP A 654 -3.56 7.59 -11.88
CA ASP A 654 -4.75 7.65 -12.72
C ASP A 654 -5.83 8.62 -12.19
N ALA A 655 -6.88 8.86 -12.99
CA ALA A 655 -7.97 9.75 -12.62
C ALA A 655 -8.74 9.28 -11.37
N THR A 656 -8.86 7.96 -11.16
CA THR A 656 -9.52 7.40 -9.98
C THR A 656 -8.71 7.66 -8.71
N PHE A 657 -7.37 7.55 -8.78
CA PHE A 657 -6.48 7.95 -7.69
C PHE A 657 -6.67 9.42 -7.34
N ARG A 658 -6.69 10.31 -8.32
CA ARG A 658 -6.90 11.75 -8.09
C ARG A 658 -8.25 12.04 -7.43
N ARG A 659 -9.32 11.37 -7.87
CA ARG A 659 -10.64 11.47 -7.22
C ARG A 659 -10.59 10.94 -5.79
N MET A 660 -9.97 9.78 -5.57
CA MET A 660 -9.78 9.18 -4.24
C MET A 660 -9.05 10.14 -3.30
N TRP A 661 -7.92 10.72 -3.72
CA TRP A 661 -7.12 11.61 -2.88
C TRP A 661 -7.82 12.95 -2.62
N THR A 662 -8.50 13.51 -3.62
CA THR A 662 -9.32 14.72 -3.47
C THR A 662 -10.46 14.48 -2.49
N PHE A 663 -11.15 13.33 -2.61
CA PHE A 663 -12.21 12.93 -1.68
C PHE A 663 -11.68 12.75 -0.27
N TYR A 664 -10.51 12.11 -0.11
CA TYR A 664 -9.85 11.95 1.18
C TYR A 664 -9.60 13.29 1.86
N LEU A 665 -8.93 14.24 1.19
CA LEU A 665 -8.62 15.55 1.76
C LEU A 665 -9.90 16.33 2.09
N ALA A 666 -10.91 16.32 1.20
CA ALA A 666 -12.19 16.99 1.44
C ALA A 666 -13.00 16.34 2.58
N TYR A 667 -12.98 15.01 2.68
CA TYR A 667 -13.64 14.24 3.74
C TYR A 667 -13.04 14.54 5.10
N CYS A 668 -11.71 14.56 5.20
CA CYS A 668 -11.03 14.95 6.43
C CYS A 668 -11.26 16.42 6.77
N GLU A 669 -11.18 17.33 5.78
CA GLU A 669 -11.46 18.76 5.96
C GLU A 669 -12.86 18.97 6.56
N ALA A 670 -13.87 18.34 5.96
CA ALA A 670 -15.25 18.37 6.45
C ALA A 670 -15.38 17.83 7.89
N GLY A 671 -14.67 16.75 8.21
CA GLY A 671 -14.65 16.17 9.56
C GLY A 671 -14.15 17.14 10.63
N PHE A 672 -13.11 17.93 10.34
CA PHE A 672 -12.64 18.98 11.25
C PHE A 672 -13.56 20.21 11.25
N ARG A 673 -14.03 20.66 10.07
CA ARG A 673 -14.95 21.81 9.96
C ARG A 673 -16.24 21.61 10.73
N SER A 674 -16.77 20.39 10.76
CA SER A 674 -18.01 20.08 11.48
C SER A 674 -17.81 19.80 12.98
N GLY A 675 -16.57 19.88 13.50
CA GLY A 675 -16.24 19.44 14.85
C GLY A 675 -16.42 17.92 15.06
N TYR A 676 -16.47 17.13 13.99
CA TYR A 676 -16.54 15.67 14.09
C TYR A 676 -15.23 15.07 14.56
N LEU A 677 -14.12 15.66 14.12
CA LEU A 677 -12.75 15.40 14.53
C LEU A 677 -12.16 16.65 15.18
N ASP A 678 -11.12 16.42 16.00
CA ASP A 678 -10.28 17.48 16.55
C ASP A 678 -8.81 17.01 16.54
N VAL A 679 -7.87 17.93 16.70
CA VAL A 679 -6.45 17.61 16.90
C VAL A 679 -5.97 18.29 18.17
N GLN A 680 -5.23 17.52 18.97
CA GLN A 680 -4.86 17.87 20.33
C GLN A 680 -3.35 17.79 20.46
N GLN A 681 -2.74 18.78 21.11
CA GLN A 681 -1.41 18.62 21.71
C GLN A 681 -1.58 18.38 23.21
N LEU A 682 -1.04 17.27 23.69
CA LEU A 682 -1.12 16.83 25.07
C LEU A 682 0.27 16.84 25.70
N LEU A 683 0.37 17.39 26.90
CA LEU A 683 1.56 17.24 27.74
C LEU A 683 1.33 16.08 28.71
N LEU A 684 2.26 15.12 28.71
CA LEU A 684 2.35 14.09 29.73
C LEU A 684 3.64 14.28 30.52
N THR A 685 3.57 14.18 31.84
CA THR A 685 4.72 14.36 32.74
C THR A 685 4.93 13.12 33.58
N LYS A 686 6.20 12.80 33.85
CA LYS A 686 6.60 11.76 34.81
C LYS A 686 6.99 12.41 36.12
N GLY A 687 6.47 11.89 37.23
CA GLY A 687 6.86 12.37 38.55
C GLY A 687 8.35 12.14 38.81
N THR A 688 8.96 13.01 39.62
CA THR A 688 10.26 12.73 40.24
C THR A 688 10.02 11.75 41.39
N PRO A 689 10.75 10.63 41.49
CA PRO A 689 10.73 9.81 42.69
C PRO A 689 11.02 10.69 43.92
N ALA A 690 10.23 10.50 44.97
CA ALA A 690 10.40 11.20 46.24
C ALA A 690 11.71 10.81 46.93
#